data_AF-A0A353ZF96-F1
#
_entry.id   AF-A0A353ZF96-F1
#
_cell.length_a   1.000
_cell.length_b   1.000
_cell.length_c   1.000
_cell.angle_alpha   90.00
_cell.angle_beta   90.00
_cell.angle_gamma   90.00
#
_symmetry.space_group_name_H-M   'P 1'
#
loop_
_entity.id
_entity.type
_entity.pdbx_description
1 polymer ?
#
loop_
_entity_poly.entity_id
_entity_poly.type
_entity_poly.pdbx_seq_one_letter_code
_entity_poly.pdbx_strand_id
1 'polypeptide(L)'
;MAHAPDYRTAPPEAQGLYDPANEHDACGVGFITSIQGIKTHKLVQDALQILVNLQHRGACGCEDNTGDGAGILTQIPHRFYAKVCASANIALPGEPGEYGTGLIFLPSLREERDTCKRLFETIVREEGQVLLGWRDVPRDNSSLGETARAVEPAVRQIFIGRGPDTPDAAALEWKLYVIRKRMEQAVATSDLVQRKFFYVPSLSTKTIIYKGLLLATQIPTYYKDLADPDFESAIALVHQRYSTNTFPTWDLAHPFRFIAHNGEINTVKGNVNWMRARQTMFQHPKFGADIPKLFPIIPSGLSDSACFDCALELLQATGRSLPHAIRMMIPAAWDGHESMPDDEKAFYEYHASLMEPWDGPASIAFTDGTVIGAVLDRNGLRPSRYTVTKDGYVVLASETGVLPIDPSNVLEKGRLQPGKMFLVDTAQKRIIPDDEIRASFVKRQPYRQWLKEQQVRLEDLPRREAQPFDFKSLLTRQQVFGYTLEDLRILLTPMATNGEEPIGSMGNDTPLAVLSQKPQLLYNYFKQLFAQVTNPPLDAIREEIVTSMVTTLGAEQDLFQETAAHCHQLRLRQPILTNADLESIRAASTGKIRAHTISTVYEVAAGAKGLQTALDRIRREAHEAVLRGAALVILSDRGVDAKHAPIPALLACAGVHHHLIREGSRTRCGLIVESGEPREVHHFALLFGFGAGAVNPWLAFETIAQMCQQAPLKGAKGEVDAKTAEKNYIKGLNKGILKVMSKMGISTLHSYRGAQIFEAVGLNKAFVDEFFSRTPTRIQGIGLADVALEVERQHHVAFPRIEVAEVLDLDVGGQYQWRRRGEFHMVNPEMVAKLQHAVRSNNREAYRRYADFVNNQQKNLATLRGLLEFRKPAQTVPLEEVEPVESILRRFATGAMSLGSISREAHETLAIAMNRIGGKSNTGEGGEDSVRYRPDANGDLRRSAIKQVASGRFGVTSEYLVNADELQIKMAQGAKPGEGGQLPGHKVDEYIAKVRHSTPGVGLISPPPHHDIYSI
;
A
#
# COMPACT_ATOMS: atom_id res chain seq x y z
N MET A 1 -16.73 22.50 39.09
CA MET A 1 -16.87 22.52 37.63
C MET A 1 -16.15 21.29 37.10
N ALA A 2 -16.91 20.23 36.82
CA ALA A 2 -16.36 19.00 36.27
C ALA A 2 -15.85 19.28 34.86
N HIS A 3 -14.63 18.83 34.56
CA HIS A 3 -14.08 18.84 33.20
C HIS A 3 -15.02 18.03 32.30
N ALA A 4 -15.78 18.73 31.45
CA ALA A 4 -16.44 18.10 30.32
C ALA A 4 -15.35 17.43 29.45
N PRO A 5 -15.54 16.20 28.98
CA PRO A 5 -14.60 15.57 28.06
C PRO A 5 -14.46 16.47 26.82
N ASP A 6 -13.22 16.83 26.47
CA ASP A 6 -12.90 17.51 25.23
C ASP A 6 -13.05 16.49 24.09
N TYR A 7 -14.28 16.33 23.60
CA TYR A 7 -14.56 15.54 22.40
C TYR A 7 -13.95 16.28 21.20
N ARG A 8 -12.67 15.98 20.94
CA ARG A 8 -11.90 16.62 19.86
C ARG A 8 -12.64 16.44 18.54
N THR A 9 -12.93 17.57 17.90
CA THR A 9 -13.79 17.76 16.72
C THR A 9 -13.17 17.26 15.40
N ALA A 10 -12.16 16.39 15.46
CA ALA A 10 -11.41 15.78 14.36
C ALA A 10 -10.51 14.66 14.94
N PRO A 11 -10.02 13.71 14.12
CA PRO A 11 -8.90 12.87 14.53
C PRO A 11 -7.75 13.79 15.00
N PRO A 12 -7.10 13.48 16.14
CA PRO A 12 -6.08 14.34 16.70
C PRO A 12 -4.95 14.57 15.69
N GLU A 13 -4.31 15.73 15.75
CA GLU A 13 -3.06 15.91 15.01
C GLU A 13 -2.05 14.84 15.43
N ALA A 14 -1.10 14.53 14.54
CA ALA A 14 -0.08 13.53 14.82
C ALA A 14 0.58 13.83 16.18
N GLN A 15 0.44 12.91 17.13
CA GLN A 15 0.90 13.06 18.52
C GLN A 15 1.52 11.75 18.99
N GLY A 16 2.76 11.82 19.50
CA GLY A 16 3.51 10.61 19.86
C GLY A 16 3.68 9.66 18.67
N LEU A 17 3.19 8.42 18.80
CA LEU A 17 3.24 7.40 17.73
C LEU A 17 1.96 7.33 16.88
N TYR A 18 0.94 8.10 17.21
CA TYR A 18 -0.30 8.16 16.44
C TYR A 18 -0.16 9.16 15.29
N ASP A 19 -0.57 8.74 14.09
CA ASP A 19 -0.67 9.56 12.89
C ASP A 19 -1.98 9.17 12.16
N PRO A 20 -2.90 10.13 11.92
CA PRO A 20 -4.20 9.85 11.28
C PRO A 20 -4.07 9.31 9.85
N ALA A 21 -2.92 9.46 9.20
CA ALA A 21 -2.68 8.88 7.87
C ALA A 21 -2.60 7.34 7.85
N ASN A 22 -2.61 6.67 9.02
CA ASN A 22 -2.60 5.21 9.15
C ASN A 22 -4.01 4.62 9.39
N GLU A 23 -5.06 5.40 9.20
CA GLU A 23 -6.44 4.92 9.35
C GLU A 23 -6.93 4.25 8.06
N HIS A 24 -7.72 3.18 8.23
CA HIS A 24 -8.15 2.26 7.18
C HIS A 24 -9.65 1.95 7.31
N ASP A 25 -10.32 1.70 6.18
CA ASP A 25 -11.77 1.48 6.11
C ASP A 25 -12.10 0.29 5.19
N ALA A 26 -13.04 -0.58 5.57
CA ALA A 26 -13.51 -1.69 4.73
C ALA A 26 -14.97 -2.02 5.04
N CYS A 27 -15.80 -2.43 4.08
CA CYS A 27 -17.23 -2.09 4.19
C CYS A 27 -18.21 -3.05 3.49
N GLY A 28 -19.52 -2.79 3.62
CA GLY A 28 -20.58 -3.43 2.84
C GLY A 28 -21.10 -2.51 1.73
N VAL A 29 -21.09 -2.96 0.48
CA VAL A 29 -21.60 -2.22 -0.69
C VAL A 29 -22.77 -2.97 -1.36
N GLY A 30 -23.74 -2.22 -1.87
CA GLY A 30 -24.77 -2.76 -2.75
C GLY A 30 -25.53 -1.69 -3.54
N PHE A 31 -26.16 -2.08 -4.64
CA PHE A 31 -27.05 -1.22 -5.42
C PHE A 31 -28.26 -1.99 -5.94
N ILE A 32 -29.30 -1.22 -6.26
CA ILE A 32 -30.46 -1.67 -7.02
C ILE A 32 -30.72 -0.71 -8.17
N THR A 33 -31.11 -1.25 -9.33
CA THR A 33 -31.41 -0.46 -10.52
C THR A 33 -32.53 -1.09 -11.34
N SER A 34 -33.38 -0.24 -11.94
CA SER A 34 -34.34 -0.65 -12.96
C SER A 34 -33.65 -0.64 -14.33
N ILE A 35 -33.62 -1.80 -15.00
CA ILE A 35 -33.02 -1.92 -16.34
C ILE A 35 -33.71 -0.94 -17.31
N GLN A 36 -35.03 -0.79 -17.22
CA GLN A 36 -35.82 0.06 -18.10
C GLN A 36 -35.75 1.56 -17.75
N GLY A 37 -35.03 1.93 -16.69
CA GLY A 37 -34.92 3.32 -16.22
C GLY A 37 -36.20 3.83 -15.52
N ILE A 38 -37.04 2.93 -15.02
CA ILE A 38 -38.29 3.30 -14.34
C ILE A 38 -37.96 3.83 -12.95
N LYS A 39 -38.30 5.08 -12.70
CA LYS A 39 -38.09 5.73 -11.40
C LYS A 39 -39.26 5.39 -10.48
N THR A 40 -38.96 4.85 -9.30
CA THR A 40 -39.98 4.57 -8.28
C THR A 40 -39.44 4.87 -6.90
N HIS A 41 -40.34 5.18 -5.96
CA HIS A 41 -40.00 5.28 -4.55
C HIS A 41 -39.71 3.91 -3.93
N LYS A 42 -40.39 2.85 -4.40
CA LYS A 42 -40.14 1.47 -3.96
C LYS A 42 -38.67 1.06 -4.15
N LEU A 43 -38.04 1.45 -5.25
CA LEU A 43 -36.62 1.19 -5.48
C LEU A 43 -35.73 1.83 -4.40
N VAL A 44 -36.06 3.05 -3.97
CA VAL A 44 -35.33 3.75 -2.89
C VAL A 44 -35.52 3.02 -1.55
N GLN A 45 -36.75 2.58 -1.25
CA GLN A 45 -37.04 1.77 -0.06
C GLN A 45 -36.30 0.43 -0.06
N ASP A 46 -36.28 -0.27 -1.19
CA ASP A 46 -35.57 -1.52 -1.36
C ASP A 46 -34.04 -1.29 -1.21
N ALA A 47 -33.50 -0.17 -1.71
CA ALA A 47 -32.09 0.19 -1.49
C ALA A 47 -31.75 0.40 0.00
N LEU A 48 -32.60 1.11 0.74
CA LEU A 48 -32.44 1.29 2.18
C LEU A 48 -32.55 -0.04 2.93
N GLN A 49 -33.41 -0.96 2.48
CA GLN A 49 -33.50 -2.29 3.06
C GLN A 49 -32.24 -3.14 2.79
N ILE A 50 -31.61 -3.00 1.61
CA ILE A 50 -30.29 -3.60 1.34
C ILE A 50 -29.27 -3.09 2.36
N LEU A 51 -29.26 -1.78 2.62
CA LEU A 51 -28.33 -1.16 3.57
C LEU A 51 -28.51 -1.72 4.99
N VAL A 52 -29.76 -1.85 5.45
CA VAL A 52 -30.09 -2.46 6.76
C VAL A 52 -29.60 -3.91 6.84
N ASN A 53 -29.80 -4.70 5.78
CA ASN A 53 -29.39 -6.10 5.75
C ASN A 53 -27.87 -6.29 5.61
N LEU A 54 -27.09 -5.22 5.43
CA LEU A 54 -25.63 -5.24 5.45
C LEU A 54 -25.04 -4.75 6.80
N GLN A 55 -25.89 -4.45 7.79
CA GLN A 55 -25.45 -3.90 9.08
C GLN A 55 -24.48 -4.83 9.83
N HIS A 56 -24.60 -6.16 9.71
CA HIS A 56 -23.66 -7.11 10.35
C HIS A 56 -22.23 -7.04 9.79
N ARG A 57 -22.01 -6.32 8.69
CA ARG A 57 -20.69 -6.01 8.12
C ARG A 57 -20.15 -4.64 8.55
N GLY A 58 -20.92 -3.85 9.28
CA GLY A 58 -20.49 -2.58 9.86
C GLY A 58 -20.10 -2.73 11.33
N ALA A 59 -19.30 -1.80 11.84
CA ALA A 59 -19.04 -1.70 13.26
C ALA A 59 -20.08 -0.78 13.91
N CYS A 60 -20.39 -1.05 15.17
CA CYS A 60 -20.92 -0.02 16.07
C CYS A 60 -19.72 0.57 16.81
N GLY A 61 -19.71 1.89 16.99
CA GLY A 61 -18.67 2.59 17.73
C GLY A 61 -18.70 2.24 19.22
N CYS A 62 -18.09 3.08 20.06
CA CYS A 62 -18.12 2.89 21.52
C CYS A 62 -19.52 2.98 22.15
N GLU A 63 -20.51 3.48 21.40
CA GLU A 63 -21.92 3.58 21.77
C GLU A 63 -22.76 2.75 20.77
N ASP A 64 -23.75 2.00 21.27
CA ASP A 64 -24.62 1.14 20.45
C ASP A 64 -25.38 1.89 19.33
N ASN A 65 -25.58 3.20 19.47
CA ASN A 65 -26.31 4.05 18.53
C ASN A 65 -25.40 4.96 17.67
N THR A 66 -24.08 4.71 17.67
CA THR A 66 -23.10 5.39 16.82
C THR A 66 -22.52 4.39 15.82
N GLY A 67 -22.72 4.62 14.51
CA GLY A 67 -22.13 3.80 13.44
C GLY A 67 -20.98 4.52 12.74
N ASP A 68 -20.07 3.77 12.11
CA ASP A 68 -18.88 4.34 11.43
C ASP A 68 -19.20 5.11 10.13
N GLY A 69 -20.44 5.05 9.67
CA GLY A 69 -20.95 5.83 8.55
C GLY A 69 -21.81 5.03 7.60
N ALA A 70 -22.83 5.67 7.05
CA ALA A 70 -23.73 5.06 6.09
C ALA A 70 -24.25 6.11 5.10
N GLY A 71 -24.63 5.67 3.91
CA GLY A 71 -25.22 6.57 2.92
C GLY A 71 -25.91 5.89 1.76
N ILE A 72 -26.63 6.72 1.01
CA ILE A 72 -27.31 6.38 -0.24
C ILE A 72 -27.02 7.46 -1.30
N LEU A 73 -26.71 7.02 -2.51
CA LEU A 73 -26.64 7.83 -3.73
C LEU A 73 -27.82 7.47 -4.61
N THR A 74 -28.55 8.48 -5.07
CA THR A 74 -29.66 8.31 -6.02
C THR A 74 -29.51 9.27 -7.20
N GLN A 75 -30.31 9.06 -8.25
CA GLN A 75 -30.57 10.14 -9.21
C GLN A 75 -31.31 11.29 -8.52
N ILE A 76 -31.18 12.50 -9.05
CA ILE A 76 -31.91 13.68 -8.58
C ILE A 76 -33.43 13.47 -8.72
N PRO A 77 -34.20 13.52 -7.61
CA PRO A 77 -35.65 13.35 -7.62
C PRO A 77 -36.35 14.68 -7.97
N HIS A 78 -36.36 15.04 -9.24
CA HIS A 78 -36.86 16.35 -9.70
C HIS A 78 -38.30 16.66 -9.24
N ARG A 79 -39.20 15.67 -9.26
CA ARG A 79 -40.59 15.84 -8.82
C ARG A 79 -40.69 16.25 -7.35
N PHE A 80 -39.93 15.59 -6.47
CA PHE A 80 -39.80 15.98 -5.07
C PHE A 80 -39.18 17.38 -4.93
N TYR A 81 -38.11 17.68 -5.66
CA TYR A 81 -37.44 18.99 -5.60
C TYR A 81 -38.33 20.15 -6.07
N ALA A 82 -39.11 19.98 -7.14
CA ALA A 82 -40.08 20.98 -7.57
C ALA A 82 -41.07 21.34 -6.44
N LYS A 83 -41.59 20.33 -5.74
CA LYS A 83 -42.51 20.49 -4.59
C LYS A 83 -41.86 21.22 -3.41
N VAL A 84 -40.67 20.80 -2.98
CA VAL A 84 -40.02 21.39 -1.79
C VAL A 84 -39.37 22.76 -2.07
N CYS A 85 -38.88 23.00 -3.28
CA CYS A 85 -38.32 24.29 -3.67
C CYS A 85 -39.40 25.37 -3.83
N ALA A 86 -40.57 25.02 -4.38
CA ALA A 86 -41.72 25.92 -4.39
C ALA A 86 -42.11 26.37 -2.96
N SER A 87 -42.09 25.43 -2.01
CA SER A 87 -42.35 25.73 -0.59
C SER A 87 -41.25 26.59 0.06
N ALA A 88 -40.03 26.57 -0.47
CA ALA A 88 -38.88 27.34 -0.01
C ALA A 88 -38.67 28.66 -0.78
N ASN A 89 -39.60 29.07 -1.64
CA ASN A 89 -39.48 30.22 -2.54
C ASN A 89 -38.25 30.19 -3.47
N ILE A 90 -37.86 28.99 -3.92
CA ILE A 90 -36.78 28.78 -4.89
C ILE A 90 -37.41 28.43 -6.23
N ALA A 91 -37.21 29.29 -7.23
CA ALA A 91 -37.65 29.04 -8.60
C ALA A 91 -36.69 28.07 -9.29
N LEU A 92 -37.11 26.82 -9.48
CA LEU A 92 -36.35 25.85 -10.27
C LEU A 92 -36.70 25.99 -11.76
N PRO A 93 -35.72 25.82 -12.67
CA PRO A 93 -36.00 25.66 -14.08
C PRO A 93 -36.81 24.37 -14.32
N GLY A 94 -37.64 24.38 -15.38
CA GLY A 94 -38.74 23.42 -15.56
C GLY A 94 -38.32 21.98 -15.86
N GLU A 95 -37.12 21.76 -16.40
CA GLU A 95 -36.66 20.44 -16.82
C GLU A 95 -35.49 19.91 -15.97
N PRO A 96 -35.43 18.59 -15.71
CA PRO A 96 -34.24 17.95 -15.12
C PRO A 96 -32.97 18.24 -15.94
N GLY A 97 -31.86 18.55 -15.27
CA GLY A 97 -30.57 18.84 -15.91
C GLY A 97 -30.33 20.32 -16.24
N GLU A 98 -31.32 21.19 -16.09
CA GLU A 98 -31.14 22.64 -16.22
C GLU A 98 -30.62 23.32 -14.94
N TYR A 99 -30.53 22.57 -13.85
CA TYR A 99 -29.95 22.99 -12.58
C TYR A 99 -29.06 21.89 -11.99
N GLY A 100 -28.08 22.32 -11.21
CA GLY A 100 -27.26 21.51 -10.34
C GLY A 100 -27.71 21.66 -8.90
N THR A 101 -27.60 20.59 -8.13
CA THR A 101 -27.83 20.63 -6.67
C THR A 101 -26.92 19.68 -5.93
N GLY A 102 -26.79 19.93 -4.63
CA GLY A 102 -25.86 19.21 -3.78
C GLY A 102 -26.15 19.45 -2.31
N LEU A 103 -25.93 18.44 -1.48
CA LEU A 103 -25.81 18.63 -0.05
C LEU A 103 -24.43 19.22 0.25
N ILE A 104 -24.39 20.19 1.16
CA ILE A 104 -23.20 20.87 1.64
C ILE A 104 -23.17 20.70 3.15
N PHE A 105 -22.09 20.11 3.66
CA PHE A 105 -21.77 20.10 5.07
C PHE A 105 -21.05 21.40 5.39
N LEU A 106 -21.56 22.13 6.37
CA LEU A 106 -21.07 23.43 6.78
C LEU A 106 -20.72 23.42 8.27
N PRO A 107 -19.88 24.35 8.73
CA PRO A 107 -19.66 24.61 10.16
C PRO A 107 -20.97 24.68 10.96
N SER A 108 -20.95 24.15 12.18
CA SER A 108 -22.09 24.22 13.08
C SER A 108 -22.30 25.63 13.63
N LEU A 109 -21.21 26.39 13.78
CA LEU A 109 -21.23 27.82 14.14
C LEU A 109 -21.88 28.65 13.04
N ARG A 110 -22.87 29.45 13.43
CA ARG A 110 -23.68 30.25 12.49
C ARG A 110 -22.84 31.25 11.68
N GLU A 111 -21.91 31.95 12.30
CA GLU A 111 -21.09 32.97 11.64
C GLU A 111 -20.15 32.36 10.57
N GLU A 112 -19.48 31.26 10.90
CA GLU A 112 -18.64 30.52 9.96
C GLU A 112 -19.48 29.92 8.83
N ARG A 113 -20.65 29.35 9.16
CA ARG A 113 -21.61 28.84 8.17
C ARG A 113 -22.05 29.90 7.18
N ASP A 114 -22.46 31.07 7.66
CA ASP A 114 -22.92 32.17 6.80
C ASP A 114 -21.75 32.72 5.95
N THR A 115 -20.51 32.65 6.47
CA THR A 115 -19.30 32.99 5.73
C THR A 115 -19.04 32.00 4.58
N CYS A 116 -19.10 30.69 4.86
CA CYS A 116 -19.00 29.66 3.83
C CYS A 116 -20.09 29.81 2.76
N LYS A 117 -21.34 30.11 3.16
CA LYS A 117 -22.43 30.36 2.21
C LYS A 117 -22.12 31.54 1.29
N ARG A 118 -21.78 32.71 1.85
CA ARG A 118 -21.43 33.90 1.05
C ARG A 118 -20.27 33.63 0.09
N LEU A 119 -19.24 32.92 0.55
CA LEU A 119 -18.11 32.53 -0.29
C LEU A 119 -18.56 31.65 -1.47
N PHE A 120 -19.43 30.68 -1.22
CA PHE A 120 -20.02 29.84 -2.26
C PHE A 120 -20.79 30.68 -3.28
N GLU A 121 -21.63 31.63 -2.83
CA GLU A 121 -22.39 32.51 -3.73
C GLU A 121 -21.48 33.37 -4.60
N THR A 122 -20.39 33.88 -4.03
CA THR A 122 -19.37 34.64 -4.77
C THR A 122 -18.73 33.78 -5.85
N ILE A 123 -18.25 32.58 -5.51
CA ILE A 123 -17.61 31.66 -6.47
C ILE A 123 -18.58 31.25 -7.59
N VAL A 124 -19.86 30.99 -7.26
CA VAL A 124 -20.90 30.67 -8.26
C VAL A 124 -21.05 31.82 -9.28
N ARG A 125 -21.11 33.07 -8.80
CA ARG A 125 -21.21 34.25 -9.68
C ARG A 125 -19.94 34.46 -10.51
N GLU A 126 -18.75 34.26 -9.91
CA GLU A 126 -17.47 34.38 -10.59
C GLU A 126 -17.27 33.33 -11.70
N GLU A 127 -17.81 32.12 -11.53
CA GLU A 127 -17.84 31.08 -12.58
C GLU A 127 -19.01 31.26 -13.56
N GLY A 128 -19.70 32.40 -13.50
CA GLY A 128 -20.75 32.82 -14.44
C GLY A 128 -22.07 32.07 -14.28
N GLN A 129 -22.28 31.34 -13.18
CA GLN A 129 -23.51 30.56 -12.93
C GLN A 129 -24.52 31.33 -12.09
N VAL A 130 -25.78 30.88 -12.09
CA VAL A 130 -26.88 31.56 -11.39
C VAL A 130 -27.21 30.82 -10.10
N LEU A 131 -27.07 31.48 -8.95
CA LEU A 131 -27.57 30.92 -7.69
C LEU A 131 -29.10 31.01 -7.65
N LEU A 132 -29.78 29.87 -7.56
CA LEU A 132 -31.24 29.81 -7.44
C LEU A 132 -31.69 29.94 -5.98
N GLY A 133 -30.94 29.34 -5.05
CA GLY A 133 -31.21 29.48 -3.62
C GLY A 133 -30.61 28.37 -2.75
N TRP A 134 -30.83 28.53 -1.45
CA TRP A 134 -30.45 27.56 -0.42
C TRP A 134 -31.69 26.99 0.26
N ARG A 135 -31.73 25.67 0.44
CA ARG A 135 -32.77 24.93 1.16
C ARG A 135 -32.20 24.35 2.45
N ASP A 136 -32.95 24.50 3.54
CA ASP A 136 -32.69 23.78 4.78
C ASP A 136 -33.20 22.34 4.65
N VAL A 137 -32.32 21.36 4.86
CA VAL A 137 -32.67 19.93 4.74
C VAL A 137 -33.31 19.48 6.06
N PRO A 138 -34.54 18.92 6.04
CA PRO A 138 -35.21 18.46 7.25
C PRO A 138 -34.52 17.23 7.81
N ARG A 139 -34.04 17.33 9.06
CA ARG A 139 -33.28 16.28 9.76
C ARG A 139 -33.85 15.97 11.13
N ASP A 140 -33.59 14.76 11.63
CA ASP A 140 -33.88 14.34 13.00
C ASP A 140 -32.66 13.68 13.65
N ASN A 141 -31.97 14.41 14.53
CA ASN A 141 -30.76 13.93 15.19
C ASN A 141 -31.01 13.32 16.59
N SER A 142 -32.28 13.08 16.96
CA SER A 142 -32.65 12.58 18.29
C SER A 142 -32.07 11.20 18.62
N SER A 143 -31.93 10.33 17.60
CA SER A 143 -31.41 8.96 17.75
C SER A 143 -29.89 8.84 17.76
N LEU A 144 -29.15 9.91 17.44
CA LEU A 144 -27.70 9.88 17.34
C LEU A 144 -27.03 9.74 18.72
N GLY A 145 -25.95 8.96 18.78
CA GLY A 145 -25.05 8.95 19.93
C GLY A 145 -24.35 10.29 20.12
N GLU A 146 -23.84 10.53 21.33
CA GLU A 146 -23.22 11.82 21.68
C GLU A 146 -22.00 12.10 20.82
N THR A 147 -21.23 11.05 20.54
CA THR A 147 -20.03 11.10 19.70
C THR A 147 -20.35 11.56 18.27
N ALA A 148 -21.41 11.01 17.65
CA ALA A 148 -21.82 11.41 16.31
C ALA A 148 -22.46 12.80 16.26
N ARG A 149 -23.22 13.16 17.30
CA ARG A 149 -23.86 14.48 17.44
C ARG A 149 -22.84 15.60 17.65
N ALA A 150 -21.76 15.35 18.40
CA ALA A 150 -20.72 16.34 18.67
C ALA A 150 -20.01 16.83 17.40
N VAL A 151 -19.90 15.97 16.39
CA VAL A 151 -19.29 16.29 15.09
C VAL A 151 -20.31 16.47 13.95
N GLU A 152 -21.60 16.61 14.27
CA GLU A 152 -22.66 16.80 13.27
C GLU A 152 -22.51 18.15 12.54
N PRO A 153 -22.37 18.16 11.21
CA PRO A 153 -22.32 19.40 10.46
C PRO A 153 -23.70 20.03 10.30
N ALA A 154 -23.72 21.33 10.00
CA ALA A 154 -24.92 21.95 9.48
C ALA A 154 -25.10 21.54 8.01
N VAL A 155 -26.11 20.71 7.72
CA VAL A 155 -26.40 20.27 6.35
C VAL A 155 -27.31 21.30 5.67
N ARG A 156 -26.93 21.76 4.47
CA ARG A 156 -27.74 22.62 3.61
C ARG A 156 -27.71 22.12 2.17
N GLN A 157 -28.77 22.38 1.42
CA GLN A 157 -28.83 22.06 0.00
C GLN A 157 -28.77 23.35 -0.83
N ILE A 158 -27.91 23.37 -1.84
CA ILE A 158 -27.77 24.50 -2.77
C ILE A 158 -28.39 24.15 -4.13
N PHE A 159 -28.95 25.14 -4.82
CA PHE A 159 -29.45 25.03 -6.19
C PHE A 159 -28.78 26.07 -7.08
N ILE A 160 -28.19 25.62 -8.19
CA ILE A 160 -27.43 26.45 -9.14
C ILE A 160 -28.00 26.22 -10.54
N GLY A 161 -28.47 27.28 -11.18
CA GLY A 161 -28.92 27.30 -12.56
C GLY A 161 -27.80 27.68 -13.53
N ARG A 162 -28.05 27.42 -14.80
CA ARG A 162 -27.11 27.72 -15.90
C ARG A 162 -26.88 29.22 -16.07
N GLY A 163 -25.62 29.58 -16.25
CA GLY A 163 -25.21 30.88 -16.74
C GLY A 163 -25.49 31.10 -18.23
N PRO A 164 -25.42 32.36 -18.72
CA PRO A 164 -25.55 32.68 -20.14
C PRO A 164 -24.56 31.91 -21.04
N ASP A 165 -23.32 31.72 -20.57
CA ASP A 165 -22.24 31.04 -21.31
C ASP A 165 -22.19 29.53 -21.06
N THR A 166 -23.27 28.95 -20.52
CA THR A 166 -23.36 27.53 -20.18
C THR A 166 -24.45 26.87 -21.03
N PRO A 167 -24.11 26.31 -22.21
CA PRO A 167 -25.08 25.97 -23.26
C PRO A 167 -25.85 24.65 -23.02
N ASP A 168 -25.35 23.76 -22.17
CA ASP A 168 -25.96 22.46 -21.90
C ASP A 168 -25.68 21.96 -20.47
N ALA A 169 -26.29 20.84 -20.11
CA ALA A 169 -26.12 20.21 -18.80
C ALA A 169 -24.68 19.72 -18.55
N ALA A 170 -23.95 19.30 -19.59
CA ALA A 170 -22.56 18.85 -19.45
C ALA A 170 -21.60 20.00 -19.13
N ALA A 171 -21.83 21.17 -19.75
CA ALA A 171 -21.12 22.40 -19.42
C ALA A 171 -21.44 22.87 -17.99
N LEU A 172 -22.69 22.72 -17.55
CA LEU A 172 -23.06 22.99 -16.16
C LEU A 172 -22.35 22.03 -15.20
N GLU A 173 -22.36 20.72 -15.47
CA GLU A 173 -21.66 19.72 -14.66
C GLU A 173 -20.17 20.04 -14.49
N TRP A 174 -19.49 20.44 -15.58
CA TRP A 174 -18.11 20.90 -15.53
C TRP A 174 -17.94 22.11 -14.61
N LYS A 175 -18.81 23.12 -14.73
CA LYS A 175 -18.75 24.31 -13.88
C LYS A 175 -19.05 24.01 -12.42
N LEU A 176 -19.96 23.08 -12.12
CA LEU A 176 -20.22 22.62 -10.76
C LEU A 176 -18.98 21.95 -10.16
N TYR A 177 -18.26 21.13 -10.93
CA TYR A 177 -16.99 20.54 -10.50
C TYR A 177 -15.94 21.62 -10.18
N VAL A 178 -15.77 22.62 -11.06
CA VAL A 178 -14.87 23.75 -10.82
C VAL A 178 -15.26 24.54 -9.57
N ILE A 179 -16.54 24.91 -9.43
CA ILE A 179 -17.08 25.63 -8.27
C ILE A 179 -16.78 24.86 -6.98
N ARG A 180 -17.02 23.54 -6.97
CA ARG A 180 -16.75 22.71 -5.81
C ARG A 180 -15.26 22.70 -5.45
N LYS A 181 -14.37 22.48 -6.42
CA LYS A 181 -12.91 22.46 -6.19
C LYS A 181 -12.40 23.81 -5.66
N ARG A 182 -12.87 24.91 -6.25
CA ARG A 182 -12.55 26.27 -5.76
C ARG A 182 -13.02 26.49 -4.33
N MET A 183 -14.22 26.03 -4.00
CA MET A 183 -14.76 26.16 -2.65
C MET A 183 -14.00 25.30 -1.63
N GLU A 184 -13.71 24.04 -1.95
CA GLU A 184 -12.87 23.15 -1.13
C GLU A 184 -11.51 23.81 -0.83
N GLN A 185 -10.86 24.39 -1.85
CA GLN A 185 -9.58 25.08 -1.68
C GLN A 185 -9.71 26.34 -0.81
N ALA A 186 -10.70 27.18 -1.10
CA ALA A 186 -10.88 28.45 -0.40
C ALA A 186 -11.18 28.24 1.10
N VAL A 187 -11.94 27.20 1.46
CA VAL A 187 -12.18 26.85 2.87
C VAL A 187 -10.95 26.20 3.50
N ALA A 188 -10.24 25.32 2.79
CA ALA A 188 -9.03 24.67 3.32
C ALA A 188 -7.93 25.69 3.68
N THR A 189 -7.82 26.80 2.95
CA THR A 189 -6.85 27.88 3.22
C THR A 189 -7.42 29.02 4.08
N SER A 190 -8.63 28.87 4.63
CA SER A 190 -9.27 29.89 5.46
C SER A 190 -8.86 29.78 6.94
N ASP A 191 -9.06 30.89 7.66
CA ASP A 191 -8.86 30.99 9.10
C ASP A 191 -10.07 30.49 9.92
N LEU A 192 -11.05 29.83 9.28
CA LEU A 192 -12.22 29.27 9.97
C LEU A 192 -11.79 28.19 10.97
N VAL A 193 -12.30 28.26 12.20
CA VAL A 193 -11.99 27.33 13.27
C VAL A 193 -12.57 25.95 12.96
N GLN A 194 -13.80 25.91 12.44
CA GLN A 194 -14.48 24.67 12.06
C GLN A 194 -14.33 24.34 10.56
N ARG A 195 -13.26 24.77 9.89
CA ARG A 195 -13.02 24.47 8.46
C ARG A 195 -13.13 22.99 8.09
N LYS A 196 -12.80 22.08 9.02
CA LYS A 196 -12.87 20.62 8.81
C LYS A 196 -14.31 20.08 8.70
N PHE A 197 -15.32 20.83 9.14
CA PHE A 197 -16.74 20.46 8.96
C PHE A 197 -17.23 20.71 7.52
N PHE A 198 -16.50 21.54 6.77
CA PHE A 198 -16.87 21.84 5.40
C PHE A 198 -16.56 20.67 4.49
N TYR A 199 -17.60 20.13 3.86
CA TYR A 199 -17.46 19.07 2.86
C TYR A 199 -18.63 19.11 1.88
N VAL A 200 -18.38 18.72 0.63
CA VAL A 200 -19.42 18.65 -0.41
C VAL A 200 -19.58 17.18 -0.84
N PRO A 201 -20.55 16.45 -0.24
CA PRO A 201 -20.91 15.09 -0.65
C PRO A 201 -21.16 14.96 -2.15
N SER A 202 -22.02 15.81 -2.70
CA SER A 202 -22.32 15.84 -4.13
C SER A 202 -22.63 17.27 -4.56
N LEU A 203 -22.35 17.59 -5.81
CA LEU A 203 -22.82 18.81 -6.48
C LEU A 203 -22.92 18.50 -7.97
N SER A 204 -24.11 18.12 -8.43
CA SER A 204 -24.32 17.52 -9.75
C SER A 204 -25.68 17.91 -10.33
N THR A 205 -25.83 17.75 -11.64
CA THR A 205 -27.10 17.80 -12.39
C THR A 205 -27.78 16.44 -12.49
N LYS A 206 -27.14 15.36 -12.04
CA LYS A 206 -27.63 13.98 -12.19
C LYS A 206 -27.85 13.23 -10.87
N THR A 207 -26.91 13.34 -9.94
CA THR A 207 -26.88 12.52 -8.72
C THR A 207 -26.96 13.36 -7.44
N ILE A 208 -27.48 12.76 -6.37
CA ILE A 208 -27.49 13.34 -5.03
C ILE A 208 -27.09 12.28 -4.01
N ILE A 209 -26.33 12.69 -3.00
CA ILE A 209 -25.84 11.79 -1.94
C ILE A 209 -26.38 12.24 -0.59
N TYR A 210 -27.06 11.33 0.10
CA TYR A 210 -27.46 11.45 1.49
C TYR A 210 -26.62 10.50 2.33
N LYS A 211 -25.70 11.06 3.13
CA LYS A 211 -24.76 10.27 3.94
C LYS A 211 -24.50 10.94 5.28
N GLY A 212 -23.91 10.19 6.20
CA GLY A 212 -23.45 10.72 7.47
C GLY A 212 -22.90 9.65 8.38
N LEU A 213 -22.49 10.06 9.57
CA LEU A 213 -22.07 9.16 10.63
C LEU A 213 -23.31 8.54 11.32
N LEU A 214 -23.94 7.63 10.60
CA LEU A 214 -25.24 7.04 10.91
C LEU A 214 -25.12 5.51 10.85
N LEU A 215 -25.91 4.82 11.66
CA LEU A 215 -26.23 3.42 11.41
C LEU A 215 -27.11 3.29 10.17
N ALA A 216 -27.02 2.16 9.48
CA ALA A 216 -27.87 1.81 8.35
C ALA A 216 -29.37 2.10 8.60
N THR A 217 -29.86 1.75 9.79
CA THR A 217 -31.26 1.92 10.22
C THR A 217 -31.64 3.37 10.49
N GLN A 218 -30.68 4.25 10.76
CA GLN A 218 -30.91 5.65 11.11
C GLN A 218 -31.03 6.56 9.89
N ILE A 219 -30.57 6.16 8.70
CA ILE A 219 -30.65 6.98 7.49
C ILE A 219 -32.07 7.49 7.19
N PRO A 220 -33.10 6.62 7.05
CA PRO A 220 -34.43 7.08 6.69
C PRO A 220 -35.09 7.94 7.75
N THR A 221 -34.75 7.75 9.03
CA THR A 221 -35.27 8.56 10.14
C THR A 221 -34.56 9.90 10.24
N TYR A 222 -33.24 9.93 10.00
CA TYR A 222 -32.43 11.14 10.05
C TYR A 222 -32.73 12.07 8.88
N TYR A 223 -32.75 11.56 7.63
CA TYR A 223 -33.06 12.37 6.44
C TYR A 223 -34.52 12.17 6.01
N LYS A 224 -35.40 13.08 6.44
CA LYS A 224 -36.86 12.98 6.21
C LYS A 224 -37.25 13.00 4.73
N ASP A 225 -36.41 13.57 3.87
CA ASP A 225 -36.60 13.58 2.41
C ASP A 225 -36.76 12.16 1.83
N LEU A 226 -36.01 11.19 2.35
CA LEU A 226 -35.99 9.82 1.83
C LEU A 226 -37.27 9.04 2.09
N ALA A 227 -38.15 9.55 2.95
CA ALA A 227 -39.46 8.96 3.25
C ALA A 227 -40.59 9.55 2.39
N ASP A 228 -40.35 10.63 1.62
CA ASP A 228 -41.39 11.24 0.78
C ASP A 228 -41.67 10.36 -0.46
N PRO A 229 -42.94 10.02 -0.75
CA PRO A 229 -43.30 9.20 -1.91
C PRO A 229 -42.92 9.81 -3.27
N ASP A 230 -42.76 11.13 -3.38
CA ASP A 230 -42.31 11.80 -4.60
C ASP A 230 -40.78 11.69 -4.79
N PHE A 231 -40.04 11.15 -3.81
CA PHE A 231 -38.61 10.85 -3.90
C PHE A 231 -38.41 9.54 -4.68
N GLU A 232 -38.35 9.66 -6.01
CA GLU A 232 -38.25 8.53 -6.94
C GLU A 232 -36.87 8.44 -7.59
N SER A 233 -36.36 7.21 -7.79
CA SER A 233 -35.12 6.98 -8.52
C SER A 233 -35.15 5.66 -9.30
N ALA A 234 -34.40 5.59 -10.40
CA ALA A 234 -34.18 4.33 -11.13
C ALA A 234 -32.86 3.65 -10.74
N ILE A 235 -31.96 4.38 -10.07
CA ILE A 235 -30.65 3.91 -9.61
C ILE A 235 -30.50 4.31 -8.14
N ALA A 236 -30.15 3.37 -7.28
CA ALA A 236 -29.77 3.62 -5.91
C ALA A 236 -28.56 2.79 -5.51
N LEU A 237 -27.51 3.46 -5.02
CA LEU A 237 -26.27 2.87 -4.54
C LEU A 237 -26.14 3.14 -3.04
N VAL A 238 -25.95 2.10 -2.23
CA VAL A 238 -25.85 2.18 -0.78
C VAL A 238 -24.55 1.62 -0.27
N HIS A 239 -24.13 2.12 0.89
CA HIS A 239 -22.92 1.65 1.54
C HIS A 239 -22.97 1.82 3.06
N GLN A 240 -22.45 0.80 3.76
CA GLN A 240 -22.24 0.79 5.21
C GLN A 240 -20.75 0.70 5.52
N ARG A 241 -20.21 1.66 6.28
CA ARG A 241 -18.80 1.76 6.65
C ARG A 241 -18.43 0.91 7.87
N TYR A 242 -17.22 0.34 7.87
CA TYR A 242 -16.48 -0.13 9.04
C TYR A 242 -15.12 0.55 9.02
N SER A 243 -14.72 1.19 10.12
CA SER A 243 -13.43 1.85 10.24
C SER A 243 -12.58 1.21 11.33
N THR A 244 -11.26 1.26 11.18
CA THR A 244 -10.34 0.92 12.28
C THR A 244 -10.19 2.06 13.29
N ASN A 245 -10.85 3.21 13.08
CA ASN A 245 -10.79 4.36 13.97
C ASN A 245 -12.01 4.42 14.91
N THR A 246 -11.82 5.05 16.07
CA THR A 246 -12.91 5.45 16.96
C THR A 246 -13.21 6.96 16.82
N PHE A 247 -12.65 7.61 15.80
CA PHE A 247 -12.73 9.06 15.61
C PHE A 247 -13.84 9.40 14.60
N PRO A 248 -14.98 9.93 15.06
CA PRO A 248 -16.16 10.13 14.24
C PRO A 248 -15.94 11.22 13.17
N THR A 249 -16.10 10.90 11.88
CA THR A 249 -16.10 11.90 10.80
C THR A 249 -17.25 11.66 9.81
N TRP A 250 -18.00 12.73 9.49
CA TRP A 250 -19.19 12.64 8.63
C TRP A 250 -18.86 12.59 7.13
N ASP A 251 -17.75 13.19 6.73
CA ASP A 251 -17.29 13.34 5.36
C ASP A 251 -16.74 12.04 4.75
N LEU A 252 -16.16 11.16 5.58
CA LEU A 252 -15.63 9.85 5.17
C LEU A 252 -16.70 8.78 4.98
N ALA A 253 -17.95 9.02 5.40
CA ALA A 253 -19.05 8.12 5.06
C ALA A 253 -19.18 8.01 3.54
N HIS A 254 -19.52 6.82 3.04
CA HIS A 254 -19.82 6.58 1.62
C HIS A 254 -21.32 6.68 1.36
N PRO A 255 -21.78 6.70 0.09
CA PRO A 255 -20.99 6.76 -1.15
C PRO A 255 -20.18 8.06 -1.32
N PHE A 256 -19.15 7.99 -2.16
CA PHE A 256 -18.50 9.16 -2.76
C PHE A 256 -19.21 9.55 -4.06
N ARG A 257 -18.66 10.51 -4.83
CA ARG A 257 -19.39 11.19 -5.91
C ARG A 257 -19.79 10.22 -7.02
N PHE A 258 -18.91 9.27 -7.34
CA PHE A 258 -19.14 8.26 -8.35
C PHE A 258 -19.11 6.84 -7.81
N ILE A 259 -18.46 6.60 -6.66
CA ILE A 259 -18.18 5.25 -6.19
C ILE A 259 -18.70 4.93 -4.78
N ALA A 260 -18.92 3.66 -4.55
CA ALA A 260 -18.87 3.03 -3.24
C ALA A 260 -17.89 1.87 -3.30
N HIS A 261 -16.91 1.87 -2.40
CA HIS A 261 -15.79 0.93 -2.42
C HIS A 261 -15.82 0.08 -1.16
N ASN A 262 -15.86 -1.23 -1.36
CA ASN A 262 -15.65 -2.22 -0.33
C ASN A 262 -14.26 -2.82 -0.54
N GLY A 263 -13.29 -2.47 0.30
CA GLY A 263 -11.91 -2.92 0.18
C GLY A 263 -10.91 -1.88 0.64
N GLU A 264 -9.66 -2.02 0.22
CA GLU A 264 -8.52 -1.18 0.59
C GLU A 264 -7.58 -1.04 -0.61
N ILE A 265 -7.18 0.18 -0.96
CA ILE A 265 -6.22 0.44 -2.05
C ILE A 265 -4.81 0.50 -1.48
N ASN A 266 -4.10 -0.64 -1.50
CA ASN A 266 -2.77 -0.77 -0.91
C ASN A 266 -1.66 -0.02 -1.65
N THR A 267 -1.90 0.47 -2.88
CA THR A 267 -0.96 1.30 -3.64
C THR A 267 -1.24 2.81 -3.56
N VAL A 268 -2.22 3.24 -2.74
CA VAL A 268 -2.70 4.64 -2.72
C VAL A 268 -1.60 5.68 -2.58
N LYS A 269 -0.57 5.43 -1.74
CA LYS A 269 0.55 6.37 -1.54
C LYS A 269 1.29 6.65 -2.85
N GLY A 270 1.60 5.61 -3.62
CA GLY A 270 2.22 5.72 -4.94
C GLY A 270 1.31 6.46 -5.92
N ASN A 271 0.05 6.06 -5.99
CA ASN A 271 -0.91 6.65 -6.93
C ASN A 271 -1.11 8.15 -6.70
N VAL A 272 -1.22 8.58 -5.44
CA VAL A 272 -1.35 10.00 -5.07
C VAL A 272 -0.07 10.77 -5.39
N ASN A 273 1.11 10.18 -5.17
CA ASN A 273 2.38 10.80 -5.52
C ASN A 273 2.50 11.03 -7.04
N TRP A 274 2.15 10.02 -7.85
CA TRP A 274 2.18 10.12 -9.30
C TRP A 274 1.13 11.07 -9.85
N MET A 275 -0.11 11.04 -9.33
CA MET A 275 -1.15 11.99 -9.70
C MET A 275 -0.70 13.44 -9.43
N ARG A 276 -0.06 13.69 -8.28
CA ARG A 276 0.50 15.01 -7.96
C ARG A 276 1.59 15.43 -8.94
N ALA A 277 2.47 14.51 -9.32
CA ALA A 277 3.52 14.79 -10.30
C ALA A 277 2.95 15.09 -11.70
N ARG A 278 1.82 14.47 -12.08
CA ARG A 278 1.15 14.70 -13.38
C ARG A 278 0.41 16.02 -13.48
N GLN A 279 0.07 16.68 -12.36
CA GLN A 279 -0.69 17.94 -12.39
C GLN A 279 -0.03 19.03 -13.24
N THR A 280 1.31 19.06 -13.32
CA THR A 280 2.04 20.06 -14.11
C THR A 280 1.93 19.84 -15.62
N MET A 281 1.46 18.66 -16.04
CA MET A 281 1.30 18.29 -17.44
C MET A 281 -0.12 18.45 -17.96
N PHE A 282 -1.11 18.64 -17.09
CA PHE A 282 -2.51 18.64 -17.48
C PHE A 282 -2.84 19.79 -18.43
N GLN A 283 -3.26 19.42 -19.64
CA GLN A 283 -3.63 20.36 -20.69
C GLN A 283 -4.90 19.88 -21.38
N HIS A 284 -5.96 20.69 -21.33
CA HIS A 284 -7.22 20.38 -21.99
C HIS A 284 -7.63 21.48 -22.97
N PRO A 285 -7.89 21.17 -24.27
CA PRO A 285 -8.22 22.18 -25.27
C PRO A 285 -9.46 23.03 -24.92
N LYS A 286 -10.49 22.41 -24.34
CA LYS A 286 -11.75 23.09 -23.99
C LYS A 286 -11.72 23.75 -22.61
N PHE A 287 -10.90 23.25 -21.70
CA PHE A 287 -11.02 23.55 -20.26
C PHE A 287 -9.75 24.16 -19.66
N GLY A 288 -8.75 24.49 -20.48
CA GLY A 288 -7.41 24.87 -20.03
C GLY A 288 -7.36 25.99 -18.99
N ALA A 289 -8.23 26.99 -19.07
CA ALA A 289 -8.30 28.09 -18.09
C ALA A 289 -8.84 27.64 -16.71
N ASP A 290 -9.63 26.58 -16.67
CA ASP A 290 -10.20 26.03 -15.44
C ASP A 290 -9.31 24.95 -14.80
N ILE A 291 -8.44 24.27 -15.56
CA ILE A 291 -7.59 23.18 -15.05
C ILE A 291 -6.77 23.58 -13.81
N PRO A 292 -6.04 24.71 -13.78
CA PRO A 292 -5.29 25.10 -12.59
C PRO A 292 -6.15 25.33 -11.34
N LYS A 293 -7.43 25.68 -11.52
CA LYS A 293 -8.39 25.89 -10.42
C LYS A 293 -8.78 24.58 -9.72
N LEU A 294 -8.45 23.43 -10.31
CA LEU A 294 -8.74 22.12 -9.76
C LEU A 294 -7.66 21.63 -8.78
N PHE A 295 -6.50 22.31 -8.72
CA PHE A 295 -5.36 21.83 -7.94
C PHE A 295 -5.46 22.17 -6.45
N PRO A 296 -5.07 21.24 -5.55
CA PRO A 296 -4.66 19.86 -5.83
C PRO A 296 -5.86 18.97 -6.20
N ILE A 297 -5.66 18.07 -7.18
CA ILE A 297 -6.70 17.12 -7.61
C ILE A 297 -7.12 16.24 -6.45
N ILE A 298 -6.12 15.68 -5.76
CA ILE A 298 -6.28 14.88 -4.55
C ILE A 298 -5.74 15.69 -3.35
N PRO A 299 -6.62 16.29 -2.54
CA PRO A 299 -6.27 16.89 -1.27
C PRO A 299 -5.56 15.92 -0.31
N SER A 300 -4.78 16.44 0.62
CA SER A 300 -4.18 15.64 1.70
C SER A 300 -5.22 15.25 2.75
N GLY A 301 -5.05 14.08 3.37
CA GLY A 301 -5.88 13.63 4.50
C GLY A 301 -7.21 12.98 4.11
N LEU A 302 -7.37 12.61 2.84
CA LEU A 302 -8.51 11.82 2.36
C LEU A 302 -8.27 10.33 2.59
N SER A 303 -9.34 9.55 2.73
CA SER A 303 -9.27 8.08 2.66
C SER A 303 -8.82 7.61 1.28
N ASP A 304 -8.39 6.35 1.19
CA ASP A 304 -7.95 5.72 -0.06
C ASP A 304 -9.03 5.76 -1.16
N SER A 305 -10.26 5.51 -0.75
CA SER A 305 -11.47 5.48 -1.55
C SER A 305 -11.84 6.88 -2.05
N ALA A 306 -11.71 7.90 -1.21
CA ALA A 306 -11.89 9.29 -1.60
C ALA A 306 -10.80 9.74 -2.59
N CYS A 307 -9.55 9.31 -2.40
CA CYS A 307 -8.46 9.58 -3.35
C CYS A 307 -8.76 8.98 -4.73
N PHE A 308 -9.27 7.75 -4.77
CA PHE A 308 -9.68 7.09 -6.02
C PHE A 308 -10.84 7.85 -6.69
N ASP A 309 -11.88 8.22 -5.95
CA ASP A 309 -13.03 8.97 -6.46
C ASP A 309 -12.60 10.32 -7.08
N CYS A 310 -11.67 11.04 -6.46
CA CYS A 310 -11.13 12.29 -7.01
C CYS A 310 -10.37 12.08 -8.33
N ALA A 311 -9.55 11.02 -8.44
CA ALA A 311 -8.86 10.69 -9.68
C ALA A 311 -9.85 10.27 -10.79
N LEU A 312 -10.85 9.47 -10.43
CA LEU A 312 -11.89 9.00 -11.34
C LEU A 312 -12.73 10.14 -11.90
N GLU A 313 -13.15 11.06 -11.03
CA GLU A 313 -13.91 12.25 -11.40
C GLU A 313 -13.14 13.13 -12.37
N LEU A 314 -11.83 13.33 -12.17
CA LEU A 314 -11.00 14.07 -13.11
C LEU A 314 -11.02 13.41 -14.51
N LEU A 315 -10.86 12.08 -14.57
CA LEU A 315 -10.83 11.34 -15.83
C LEU A 315 -12.18 11.39 -16.56
N GLN A 316 -13.28 11.32 -15.81
CA GLN A 316 -14.63 11.41 -16.35
C GLN A 316 -14.91 12.82 -16.87
N ALA A 317 -14.60 13.85 -16.07
CA ALA A 317 -14.87 15.24 -16.39
C ALA A 317 -14.05 15.73 -17.61
N THR A 318 -12.91 15.07 -17.88
CA THR A 318 -12.02 15.38 -19.01
C THR A 318 -12.31 14.55 -20.27
N GLY A 319 -13.38 13.74 -20.26
CA GLY A 319 -13.97 13.18 -21.47
C GLY A 319 -13.90 11.65 -21.62
N ARG A 320 -13.35 10.91 -20.65
CA ARG A 320 -13.47 9.44 -20.65
C ARG A 320 -14.82 9.00 -20.12
N SER A 321 -15.38 7.94 -20.69
CA SER A 321 -16.57 7.31 -20.11
C SER A 321 -16.21 6.69 -18.76
N LEU A 322 -17.18 6.65 -17.83
CA LEU A 322 -16.98 6.05 -16.51
C LEU A 322 -16.43 4.60 -16.57
N PRO A 323 -16.95 3.70 -17.44
CA PRO A 323 -16.40 2.35 -17.56
C PRO A 323 -14.96 2.31 -18.13
N HIS A 324 -14.58 3.25 -19.02
CA HIS A 324 -13.21 3.35 -19.53
C HIS A 324 -12.26 3.80 -18.43
N ALA A 325 -12.60 4.85 -17.69
CA ALA A 325 -11.78 5.35 -16.60
C ALA A 325 -11.57 4.29 -15.50
N ILE A 326 -12.63 3.56 -15.12
CA ILE A 326 -12.52 2.43 -14.17
C ILE A 326 -11.58 1.34 -14.69
N ARG A 327 -11.69 0.92 -15.96
CA ARG A 327 -10.79 -0.10 -16.54
C ARG A 327 -9.35 0.36 -16.66
N MET A 328 -9.11 1.67 -16.80
CA MET A 328 -7.78 2.25 -16.80
C MET A 328 -7.18 2.26 -15.39
N MET A 329 -7.98 2.56 -14.36
CA MET A 329 -7.54 2.58 -12.95
C MET A 329 -7.38 1.19 -12.34
N ILE A 330 -8.28 0.26 -12.67
CA ILE A 330 -8.29 -1.13 -12.20
C ILE A 330 -8.19 -2.06 -13.42
N PRO A 331 -7.00 -2.18 -14.05
CA PRO A 331 -6.82 -3.03 -15.21
C PRO A 331 -6.78 -4.51 -14.81
N ALA A 332 -7.32 -5.36 -15.69
CA ALA A 332 -7.20 -6.80 -15.56
C ALA A 332 -5.72 -7.25 -15.54
N ALA A 333 -5.45 -8.44 -15.02
CA ALA A 333 -4.15 -9.08 -15.15
C ALA A 333 -3.92 -9.50 -16.61
N TRP A 334 -3.11 -8.71 -17.34
CA TRP A 334 -2.86 -8.89 -18.77
C TRP A 334 -1.47 -9.45 -19.07
N ASP A 335 -0.48 -9.15 -18.22
CA ASP A 335 0.88 -9.67 -18.34
C ASP A 335 0.90 -11.15 -17.97
N GLY A 336 1.50 -11.99 -18.83
CA GLY A 336 1.47 -13.45 -18.67
C GLY A 336 0.12 -14.14 -18.96
N HIS A 337 -0.94 -13.41 -19.31
CA HIS A 337 -2.25 -14.02 -19.61
C HIS A 337 -2.29 -14.60 -21.04
N GLU A 338 -1.83 -15.83 -21.22
CA GLU A 338 -1.64 -16.45 -22.54
C GLU A 338 -2.91 -16.42 -23.42
N SER A 339 -4.08 -16.73 -22.87
CA SER A 339 -5.35 -16.81 -23.61
C SER A 339 -6.05 -15.47 -23.88
N MET A 340 -5.51 -14.34 -23.41
CA MET A 340 -6.12 -13.02 -23.64
C MET A 340 -5.81 -12.57 -25.09
N PRO A 341 -6.81 -12.04 -25.83
CA PRO A 341 -6.61 -11.55 -27.20
C PRO A 341 -5.53 -10.47 -27.30
N ASP A 342 -4.76 -10.48 -28.39
CA ASP A 342 -3.64 -9.55 -28.61
C ASP A 342 -4.06 -8.08 -28.56
N ASP A 343 -5.21 -7.74 -29.14
CA ASP A 343 -5.68 -6.35 -29.15
C ASP A 343 -6.08 -5.88 -27.74
N GLU A 344 -6.56 -6.80 -26.90
CA GLU A 344 -6.86 -6.51 -25.49
C GLU A 344 -5.58 -6.33 -24.66
N LYS A 345 -4.57 -7.19 -24.89
CA LYS A 345 -3.23 -6.98 -24.30
C LYS A 345 -2.65 -5.63 -24.71
N ALA A 346 -2.78 -5.27 -25.99
CA ALA A 346 -2.31 -3.98 -26.51
C ALA A 346 -3.04 -2.79 -25.87
N PHE A 347 -4.35 -2.91 -25.60
CA PHE A 347 -5.10 -1.89 -24.86
C PHE A 347 -4.49 -1.68 -23.47
N TYR A 348 -4.31 -2.74 -22.67
CA TYR A 348 -3.77 -2.58 -21.32
C TYR A 348 -2.30 -2.16 -21.31
N GLU A 349 -1.49 -2.66 -22.24
CA GLU A 349 -0.07 -2.27 -22.38
C GLU A 349 0.08 -0.79 -22.75
N TYR A 350 -0.80 -0.27 -23.61
CA TYR A 350 -0.85 1.16 -23.91
C TYR A 350 -1.21 1.97 -22.64
N HIS A 351 -2.27 1.59 -21.93
CA HIS A 351 -2.73 2.30 -20.73
C HIS A 351 -1.73 2.21 -19.57
N ALA A 352 -0.93 1.14 -19.50
CA ALA A 352 0.19 1.03 -18.56
C ALA A 352 1.30 2.07 -18.81
N SER A 353 1.34 2.72 -19.98
CA SER A 353 2.24 3.86 -20.24
C SER A 353 1.67 5.20 -19.73
N LEU A 354 0.38 5.25 -19.38
CA LEU A 354 -0.33 6.45 -18.92
C LEU A 354 -0.45 6.48 -17.40
N MET A 355 -0.80 5.35 -16.79
CA MET A 355 -1.11 5.29 -15.37
C MET A 355 -0.83 3.91 -14.78
N GLU A 356 -0.33 3.92 -13.56
CA GLU A 356 -0.17 2.76 -12.71
C GLU A 356 -1.52 2.24 -12.17
N PRO A 357 -1.68 0.91 -11.98
CA PRO A 357 -2.85 0.34 -11.35
C PRO A 357 -3.08 0.85 -9.91
N TRP A 358 -4.33 1.17 -9.59
CA TRP A 358 -4.81 1.36 -8.23
C TRP A 358 -5.19 -0.01 -7.67
N ASP A 359 -4.22 -0.66 -7.02
CA ASP A 359 -4.26 -2.07 -6.62
C ASP A 359 -4.67 -2.22 -5.15
N GLY A 360 -5.03 -3.45 -4.78
CA GLY A 360 -5.54 -3.83 -3.47
C GLY A 360 -6.93 -4.49 -3.55
N PRO A 361 -7.41 -5.12 -2.46
CA PRO A 361 -8.75 -5.71 -2.45
C PRO A 361 -9.79 -4.65 -2.78
N ALA A 362 -10.63 -4.88 -3.79
CA ALA A 362 -11.64 -3.90 -4.15
C ALA A 362 -12.88 -4.57 -4.76
N SER A 363 -14.05 -4.22 -4.22
CA SER A 363 -15.31 -4.26 -4.96
C SER A 363 -15.82 -2.83 -5.05
N ILE A 364 -15.70 -2.24 -6.25
CA ILE A 364 -16.14 -0.88 -6.51
C ILE A 364 -17.44 -0.94 -7.29
N ALA A 365 -18.52 -0.47 -6.67
CA ALA A 365 -19.74 -0.11 -7.37
C ALA A 365 -19.64 1.37 -7.77
N PHE A 366 -20.06 1.69 -8.99
CA PHE A 366 -19.91 3.02 -9.56
C PHE A 366 -21.12 3.45 -10.37
N THR A 367 -21.41 4.75 -10.43
CA THR A 367 -22.47 5.32 -11.25
C THR A 367 -22.23 6.80 -11.56
N ASP A 368 -22.67 7.26 -12.74
CA ASP A 368 -22.78 8.68 -13.09
C ASP A 368 -24.24 9.17 -13.15
N GLY A 369 -25.18 8.37 -12.64
CA GLY A 369 -26.61 8.61 -12.71
C GLY A 369 -27.29 8.16 -14.02
N THR A 370 -26.54 7.73 -15.04
CA THR A 370 -27.07 7.13 -16.27
C THR A 370 -26.73 5.64 -16.35
N VAL A 371 -25.46 5.31 -16.08
CA VAL A 371 -24.98 3.94 -15.98
C VAL A 371 -24.69 3.59 -14.53
N ILE A 372 -24.86 2.31 -14.18
CA ILE A 372 -24.41 1.78 -12.89
C ILE A 372 -23.74 0.44 -13.11
N GLY A 373 -22.63 0.22 -12.44
CA GLY A 373 -21.86 -1.00 -12.59
C GLY A 373 -21.05 -1.33 -11.36
N ALA A 374 -20.36 -2.46 -11.45
CA ALA A 374 -19.38 -2.85 -10.47
C ALA A 374 -18.20 -3.57 -11.12
N VAL A 375 -17.03 -3.44 -10.51
CA VAL A 375 -15.80 -4.14 -10.88
C VAL A 375 -15.15 -4.70 -9.63
N LEU A 376 -14.41 -5.79 -9.80
CA LEU A 376 -13.51 -6.31 -8.77
C LEU A 376 -12.07 -5.90 -9.09
N ASP A 377 -11.23 -5.88 -8.07
CA ASP A 377 -9.79 -5.87 -8.26
C ASP A 377 -9.31 -7.05 -9.11
N ARG A 378 -8.07 -6.97 -9.59
CA ARG A 378 -7.49 -7.97 -10.48
C ARG A 378 -7.40 -9.38 -9.89
N ASN A 379 -7.41 -9.50 -8.56
CA ASN A 379 -7.33 -10.77 -7.84
C ASN A 379 -8.72 -11.25 -7.38
N GLY A 380 -9.73 -10.36 -7.35
CA GLY A 380 -11.08 -10.64 -6.90
C GLY A 380 -11.17 -10.93 -5.41
N LEU A 381 -10.52 -10.12 -4.59
CA LEU A 381 -10.38 -10.35 -3.15
C LEU A 381 -11.64 -9.97 -2.35
N ARG A 382 -12.63 -9.35 -2.98
CA ARG A 382 -13.89 -8.96 -2.34
C ARG A 382 -15.10 -9.64 -2.99
N PRO A 383 -16.12 -10.02 -2.21
CA PRO A 383 -17.31 -10.66 -2.75
C PRO A 383 -18.22 -9.64 -3.43
N SER A 384 -18.79 -10.01 -4.58
CA SER A 384 -19.83 -9.24 -5.24
C SER A 384 -20.76 -10.18 -6.01
N ARG A 385 -22.04 -10.18 -5.64
CA ARG A 385 -23.09 -11.08 -6.14
C ARG A 385 -24.22 -10.26 -6.73
N TYR A 386 -24.82 -10.75 -7.81
CA TYR A 386 -25.96 -10.08 -8.44
C TYR A 386 -27.14 -11.04 -8.67
N THR A 387 -28.35 -10.49 -8.63
CA THR A 387 -29.61 -11.15 -8.99
C THR A 387 -30.34 -10.26 -10.01
N VAL A 388 -30.72 -10.84 -11.14
CA VAL A 388 -31.56 -10.20 -12.15
C VAL A 388 -32.96 -10.79 -12.02
N THR A 389 -33.97 -9.93 -12.00
CA THR A 389 -35.38 -10.35 -11.87
C THR A 389 -36.13 -10.28 -13.21
N LYS A 390 -37.22 -11.04 -13.32
CA LYS A 390 -38.04 -11.10 -14.55
C LYS A 390 -38.83 -9.81 -14.79
N ASP A 391 -39.10 -9.05 -13.73
CA ASP A 391 -39.72 -7.72 -13.78
C ASP A 391 -38.72 -6.57 -14.04
N GLY A 392 -37.45 -6.89 -14.33
CA GLY A 392 -36.50 -5.92 -14.90
C GLY A 392 -35.66 -5.15 -13.89
N TYR A 393 -35.46 -5.69 -12.68
CA TYR A 393 -34.54 -5.12 -11.69
C TYR A 393 -33.23 -5.91 -11.62
N VAL A 394 -32.16 -5.19 -11.30
CA VAL A 394 -30.87 -5.78 -10.93
C VAL A 394 -30.53 -5.36 -9.51
N VAL A 395 -30.24 -6.35 -8.67
CA VAL A 395 -29.74 -6.17 -7.31
C VAL A 395 -28.34 -6.73 -7.25
N LEU A 396 -27.35 -5.90 -6.92
CA LEU A 396 -25.97 -6.32 -6.72
C LEU A 396 -25.52 -5.92 -5.32
N ALA A 397 -24.92 -6.83 -4.56
CA ALA A 397 -24.40 -6.54 -3.24
C ALA A 397 -23.20 -7.41 -2.88
N SER A 398 -22.55 -7.05 -1.78
CA SER A 398 -21.44 -7.83 -1.20
C SER A 398 -21.88 -9.24 -0.79
N GLU A 399 -23.17 -9.45 -0.52
CA GLU A 399 -23.78 -10.72 -0.14
C GLU A 399 -25.04 -11.01 -0.96
N THR A 400 -25.52 -12.25 -0.89
CA THR A 400 -26.85 -12.63 -1.40
C THR A 400 -27.87 -12.63 -0.26
N GLY A 401 -29.16 -12.54 -0.57
CA GLY A 401 -30.22 -12.49 0.46
C GLY A 401 -30.47 -11.11 1.05
N VAL A 402 -29.91 -10.05 0.44
CA VAL A 402 -30.11 -8.65 0.87
C VAL A 402 -31.54 -8.13 0.64
N LEU A 403 -32.34 -8.81 -0.18
CA LEU A 403 -33.76 -8.52 -0.38
C LEU A 403 -34.56 -9.83 -0.49
N PRO A 404 -35.81 -9.86 0.00
CA PRO A 404 -36.70 -11.01 -0.12
C PRO A 404 -37.29 -11.09 -1.54
N ILE A 405 -36.49 -11.57 -2.50
CA ILE A 405 -36.94 -11.79 -3.89
C ILE A 405 -37.54 -13.20 -4.01
N ASP A 406 -38.78 -13.29 -4.48
CA ASP A 406 -39.44 -14.57 -4.76
C ASP A 406 -38.61 -15.39 -5.77
N PRO A 407 -38.27 -16.66 -5.48
CA PRO A 407 -37.52 -17.51 -6.40
C PRO A 407 -38.13 -17.60 -7.81
N SER A 408 -39.46 -17.51 -7.94
CA SER A 408 -40.16 -17.52 -9.23
C SER A 408 -39.94 -16.24 -10.06
N ASN A 409 -39.58 -15.12 -9.43
CA ASN A 409 -39.24 -13.85 -10.09
C ASN A 409 -37.75 -13.75 -10.44
N VAL A 410 -36.91 -14.70 -10.03
CA VAL A 410 -35.49 -14.69 -10.39
C VAL A 410 -35.32 -15.10 -11.85
N LEU A 411 -34.66 -14.25 -12.63
CA LEU A 411 -34.22 -14.56 -14.01
C LEU A 411 -32.81 -15.17 -14.00
N GLU A 412 -31.88 -14.54 -13.28
CA GLU A 412 -30.47 -14.96 -13.22
C GLU A 412 -29.87 -14.65 -11.84
N LYS A 413 -28.97 -15.51 -11.37
CA LYS A 413 -28.07 -15.22 -10.23
C LYS A 413 -26.63 -15.45 -10.66
N GLY A 414 -25.76 -14.50 -10.34
CA GLY A 414 -24.35 -14.58 -10.69
C GLY A 414 -23.43 -13.93 -9.66
N ARG A 415 -22.15 -13.87 -10.02
CA ARG A 415 -21.08 -13.21 -9.27
C ARG A 415 -20.14 -12.50 -10.20
N LEU A 416 -19.53 -11.42 -9.72
CA LEU A 416 -18.44 -10.79 -10.47
C LEU A 416 -17.20 -11.70 -10.43
N GLN A 417 -16.40 -11.59 -11.48
CA GLN A 417 -15.16 -12.35 -11.66
C GLN A 417 -14.01 -11.35 -11.83
N PRO A 418 -12.78 -11.68 -11.38
CA PRO A 418 -11.61 -10.83 -11.58
C PRO A 418 -11.46 -10.45 -13.06
N GLY A 419 -11.15 -9.17 -13.33
CA GLY A 419 -10.96 -8.64 -14.68
C GLY A 419 -12.24 -8.43 -15.52
N LYS A 420 -13.43 -8.78 -15.00
CA LYS A 420 -14.72 -8.51 -15.67
C LYS A 420 -15.45 -7.34 -15.02
N MET A 421 -16.20 -6.61 -15.84
CA MET A 421 -17.06 -5.52 -15.41
C MET A 421 -18.52 -5.89 -15.59
N PHE A 422 -19.33 -5.62 -14.57
CA PHE A 422 -20.79 -5.70 -14.66
C PHE A 422 -21.33 -4.28 -14.88
N LEU A 423 -22.14 -4.05 -15.91
CA LEU A 423 -22.63 -2.72 -16.27
C LEU A 423 -24.09 -2.76 -16.72
N VAL A 424 -24.91 -1.87 -16.17
CA VAL A 424 -26.29 -1.61 -16.60
C VAL A 424 -26.36 -0.18 -17.12
N ASP A 425 -26.88 -0.03 -18.34
CA ASP A 425 -27.14 1.27 -18.94
C ASP A 425 -28.65 1.49 -19.00
N THR A 426 -29.14 2.42 -18.17
CA THR A 426 -30.57 2.74 -18.08
C THR A 426 -31.08 3.55 -19.26
N ALA A 427 -30.20 4.25 -19.99
CA ALA A 427 -30.55 4.94 -21.22
C ALA A 427 -30.71 3.96 -22.38
N GLN A 428 -29.85 2.94 -22.47
CA GLN A 428 -29.96 1.86 -23.46
C GLN A 428 -30.94 0.75 -23.05
N LYS A 429 -31.42 0.78 -21.81
CA LYS A 429 -32.38 -0.16 -21.22
C LYS A 429 -31.92 -1.62 -21.22
N ARG A 430 -30.64 -1.87 -20.93
CA ARG A 430 -30.07 -3.22 -20.95
C ARG A 430 -28.84 -3.37 -20.05
N ILE A 431 -28.55 -4.61 -19.71
CA ILE A 431 -27.24 -5.02 -19.15
C ILE A 431 -26.26 -5.13 -20.33
N ILE A 432 -25.12 -4.46 -20.24
CA ILE A 432 -24.08 -4.50 -21.28
C ILE A 432 -23.18 -5.71 -21.01
N PRO A 433 -23.06 -6.68 -21.93
CA PRO A 433 -22.14 -7.81 -21.77
C PRO A 433 -20.69 -7.33 -21.69
N ASP A 434 -19.88 -7.94 -20.81
CA ASP A 434 -18.47 -7.54 -20.63
C ASP A 434 -17.68 -7.61 -21.95
N ASP A 435 -17.92 -8.61 -22.78
CA ASP A 435 -17.28 -8.78 -24.10
C ASP A 435 -17.55 -7.58 -25.03
N GLU A 436 -18.74 -6.98 -24.96
CA GLU A 436 -19.10 -5.80 -25.72
C GLU A 436 -18.38 -4.55 -25.18
N ILE A 437 -18.33 -4.41 -23.84
CA ILE A 437 -17.58 -3.34 -23.16
C ILE A 437 -16.10 -3.41 -23.61
N ARG A 438 -15.49 -4.60 -23.54
CA ARG A 438 -14.11 -4.86 -23.98
C ARG A 438 -13.91 -4.46 -25.44
N ALA A 439 -14.75 -4.97 -26.33
CA ALA A 439 -14.62 -4.71 -27.76
C ALA A 439 -14.76 -3.21 -28.10
N SER A 440 -15.62 -2.48 -27.38
CA SER A 440 -15.82 -1.04 -27.59
C SER A 440 -14.58 -0.20 -27.27
N PHE A 441 -13.80 -0.60 -26.26
CA PHE A 441 -12.58 0.12 -25.87
C PHE A 441 -11.38 -0.33 -26.68
N VAL A 442 -11.18 -1.64 -26.84
CA VAL A 442 -10.03 -2.19 -27.58
C VAL A 442 -9.98 -1.71 -29.02
N LYS A 443 -11.13 -1.49 -29.67
CA LYS A 443 -11.23 -1.03 -31.06
C LYS A 443 -11.31 0.49 -31.20
N ARG A 444 -11.29 1.24 -30.10
CA ARG A 444 -11.44 2.71 -30.11
C ARG A 444 -10.27 3.41 -30.80
N GLN A 445 -9.05 2.90 -30.60
CA GLN A 445 -7.82 3.41 -31.19
C GLN A 445 -6.94 2.25 -31.67
N PRO A 446 -6.02 2.46 -32.61
CA PRO A 446 -5.12 1.41 -33.10
C PRO A 446 -3.95 1.18 -32.13
N TYR A 447 -4.24 0.84 -30.87
CA TYR A 447 -3.24 0.70 -29.80
C TYR A 447 -2.09 -0.24 -30.16
N ARG A 448 -2.40 -1.37 -30.81
CA ARG A 448 -1.40 -2.34 -31.26
C ARG A 448 -0.43 -1.75 -32.30
N GLN A 449 -0.95 -0.94 -33.21
CA GLN A 449 -0.13 -0.24 -34.20
C GLN A 449 0.77 0.77 -33.50
N TRP A 450 0.20 1.60 -32.62
CA TRP A 450 0.95 2.61 -31.87
C TRP A 450 2.08 2.00 -31.05
N LEU A 451 1.83 0.90 -30.32
CA LEU A 451 2.85 0.18 -29.57
C LEU A 451 3.97 -0.32 -30.48
N LYS A 452 3.63 -0.92 -31.63
CA LYS A 452 4.63 -1.43 -32.59
C LYS A 452 5.51 -0.33 -33.18
N GLU A 453 4.95 0.85 -33.43
CA GLU A 453 5.63 1.97 -34.09
C GLU A 453 6.43 2.85 -33.12
N GLN A 454 5.90 3.09 -31.91
CA GLN A 454 6.42 4.11 -31.00
C GLN A 454 7.13 3.53 -29.78
N GLN A 455 6.71 2.37 -29.26
CA GLN A 455 7.30 1.82 -28.05
C GLN A 455 8.70 1.29 -28.32
N VAL A 456 9.65 1.70 -27.48
CA VAL A 456 11.05 1.28 -27.60
C VAL A 456 11.23 0.07 -26.70
N ARG A 457 11.53 -1.10 -27.28
CA ARG A 457 11.84 -2.30 -26.51
C ARG A 457 13.35 -2.44 -26.36
N LEU A 458 13.81 -2.86 -25.17
CA LEU A 458 15.23 -3.08 -24.92
C LEU A 458 15.83 -4.09 -25.90
N GLU A 459 15.08 -5.16 -26.21
CA GLU A 459 15.47 -6.18 -27.20
C GLU A 459 15.64 -5.66 -28.64
N ASP A 460 15.04 -4.52 -28.97
CA ASP A 460 15.10 -3.91 -30.30
C ASP A 460 16.25 -2.88 -30.41
N LEU A 461 16.97 -2.60 -29.32
CA LEU A 461 18.10 -1.67 -29.31
C LEU A 461 19.37 -2.30 -29.88
N PRO A 462 20.28 -1.52 -30.51
CA PRO A 462 21.56 -2.03 -30.99
C PRO A 462 22.40 -2.55 -29.82
N ARG A 463 22.61 -3.87 -29.77
CA ARG A 463 23.33 -4.51 -28.68
C ARG A 463 24.77 -4.03 -28.63
N ARG A 464 25.18 -3.45 -27.50
CA ARG A 464 26.57 -3.11 -27.20
C ARG A 464 27.15 -4.07 -26.17
N GLU A 465 28.43 -4.37 -26.33
CA GLU A 465 29.15 -5.13 -25.33
C GLU A 465 29.50 -4.23 -24.15
N ALA A 466 29.44 -4.78 -22.94
CA ALA A 466 29.93 -4.09 -21.76
C ALA A 466 31.47 -3.97 -21.82
N GLN A 467 32.02 -3.01 -21.08
CA GLN A 467 33.46 -2.98 -20.85
C GLN A 467 33.92 -4.27 -20.15
N PRO A 468 35.11 -4.81 -20.47
CA PRO A 468 35.66 -5.97 -19.77
C PRO A 468 35.79 -5.71 -18.27
N PHE A 469 35.60 -6.76 -17.48
CA PHE A 469 35.74 -6.67 -16.02
C PHE A 469 37.20 -6.41 -15.61
N ASP A 470 37.42 -5.42 -14.74
CA ASP A 470 38.73 -5.17 -14.15
C ASP A 470 38.88 -5.90 -12.80
N PHE A 471 39.34 -7.15 -12.87
CA PHE A 471 39.55 -7.95 -11.67
C PHE A 471 40.72 -7.47 -10.79
N LYS A 472 41.60 -6.58 -11.29
CA LYS A 472 42.76 -6.11 -10.50
C LYS A 472 42.34 -5.13 -9.40
N SER A 473 41.44 -4.20 -9.72
CA SER A 473 40.92 -3.20 -8.76
C SER A 473 39.63 -3.64 -8.05
N LEU A 474 39.14 -4.86 -8.33
CA LEU A 474 37.84 -5.32 -7.84
C LEU A 474 37.75 -5.37 -6.31
N LEU A 475 38.80 -5.83 -5.63
CA LEU A 475 38.83 -5.89 -4.17
C LEU A 475 38.68 -4.50 -3.54
N THR A 476 39.41 -3.51 -4.03
CA THR A 476 39.30 -2.12 -3.57
C THR A 476 37.89 -1.58 -3.79
N ARG A 477 37.29 -1.85 -4.96
CA ARG A 477 35.92 -1.42 -5.26
C ARG A 477 34.90 -2.11 -4.32
N GLN A 478 35.03 -3.41 -4.10
CA GLN A 478 34.22 -4.15 -3.11
C GLN A 478 34.32 -3.55 -1.70
N GLN A 479 35.53 -3.20 -1.26
CA GLN A 479 35.76 -2.58 0.04
C GLN A 479 35.10 -1.20 0.16
N VAL A 480 35.19 -0.33 -0.86
CA VAL A 480 34.54 1.00 -0.81
C VAL A 480 33.02 0.87 -0.67
N PHE A 481 32.40 -0.11 -1.34
CA PHE A 481 30.96 -0.35 -1.26
C PHE A 481 30.55 -1.27 -0.09
N GLY A 482 31.50 -1.60 0.79
CA GLY A 482 31.27 -2.35 2.03
C GLY A 482 30.90 -3.82 1.83
N TYR A 483 31.34 -4.47 0.75
CA TYR A 483 31.12 -5.91 0.55
C TYR A 483 31.90 -6.72 1.60
N THR A 484 31.30 -7.81 2.06
CA THR A 484 31.92 -8.74 3.00
C THR A 484 31.99 -10.15 2.42
N LEU A 485 32.86 -11.01 2.97
CA LEU A 485 32.88 -12.43 2.64
C LEU A 485 31.54 -13.11 2.98
N GLU A 486 30.84 -12.62 4.01
CA GLU A 486 29.50 -13.08 4.36
C GLU A 486 28.50 -12.75 3.24
N ASP A 487 28.55 -11.55 2.66
CA ASP A 487 27.68 -11.16 1.54
C ASP A 487 27.89 -12.09 0.34
N LEU A 488 29.14 -12.32 -0.06
CA LEU A 488 29.48 -13.18 -1.19
C LEU A 488 28.95 -14.61 -0.97
N ARG A 489 29.14 -15.16 0.24
CA ARG A 489 28.78 -16.55 0.56
C ARG A 489 27.29 -16.74 0.81
N ILE A 490 26.66 -15.86 1.58
CA ILE A 490 25.27 -16.03 2.03
C ILE A 490 24.29 -15.44 1.02
N LEU A 491 24.63 -14.34 0.33
CA LEU A 491 23.71 -13.64 -0.56
C LEU A 491 23.97 -13.97 -2.03
N LEU A 492 25.17 -13.63 -2.53
CA LEU A 492 25.47 -13.72 -3.97
C LEU A 492 25.54 -15.17 -4.44
N THR A 493 26.22 -16.05 -3.69
CA THR A 493 26.40 -17.45 -4.09
C THR A 493 25.06 -18.17 -4.28
N PRO A 494 24.10 -18.16 -3.33
CA PRO A 494 22.82 -18.86 -3.51
C PRO A 494 21.98 -18.28 -4.66
N MET A 495 21.94 -16.95 -4.81
CA MET A 495 21.22 -16.31 -5.91
C MET A 495 21.83 -16.65 -7.27
N ALA A 496 23.16 -16.64 -7.39
CA ALA A 496 23.87 -16.99 -8.62
C ALA A 496 23.76 -18.48 -8.97
N THR A 497 23.72 -19.36 -7.98
CA THR A 497 23.68 -20.82 -8.21
C THR A 497 22.27 -21.37 -8.43
N ASN A 498 21.30 -20.93 -7.63
CA ASN A 498 19.96 -21.51 -7.60
C ASN A 498 18.89 -20.59 -8.22
N GLY A 499 19.20 -19.29 -8.40
CA GLY A 499 18.25 -18.31 -8.90
C GLY A 499 17.13 -17.98 -7.91
N GLU A 500 17.43 -18.10 -6.62
CA GLU A 500 16.52 -17.88 -5.50
C GLU A 500 17.27 -17.19 -4.36
N GLU A 501 16.56 -16.39 -3.57
CA GLU A 501 17.14 -15.74 -2.39
C GLU A 501 17.55 -16.78 -1.33
N PRO A 502 18.56 -16.49 -0.49
CA PRO A 502 18.94 -17.38 0.59
C PRO A 502 17.84 -17.51 1.66
N ILE A 503 17.66 -18.72 2.18
CA ILE A 503 16.77 -19.00 3.32
C ILE A 503 17.62 -19.11 4.58
N GLY A 504 17.22 -18.37 5.63
CA GLY A 504 17.83 -18.38 6.95
C GLY A 504 16.89 -18.91 8.05
N SER A 505 17.37 -18.91 9.30
CA SER A 505 16.57 -19.26 10.47
C SER A 505 17.02 -18.46 11.70
N MET A 506 16.26 -18.55 12.80
CA MET A 506 16.35 -17.70 14.00
C MET A 506 15.95 -16.24 13.74
N GLY A 507 15.89 -15.43 14.80
CA GLY A 507 15.54 -14.00 14.71
C GLY A 507 16.76 -13.14 14.41
N ASN A 508 16.52 -11.89 13.96
CA ASN A 508 17.57 -10.89 13.89
C ASN A 508 17.90 -10.37 15.29
N ASP A 509 19.11 -10.65 15.76
CA ASP A 509 19.60 -10.29 17.08
C ASP A 509 20.79 -9.33 17.05
N THR A 510 21.08 -8.72 15.89
CA THR A 510 22.03 -7.62 15.76
C THR A 510 21.41 -6.29 16.23
N PRO A 511 22.22 -5.28 16.57
CA PRO A 511 21.73 -3.93 16.83
C PRO A 511 20.87 -3.36 15.69
N LEU A 512 19.96 -2.46 16.03
CA LEU A 512 19.40 -1.52 15.04
C LEU A 512 20.54 -0.72 14.40
N ALA A 513 20.40 -0.34 13.12
CA ALA A 513 21.46 0.34 12.37
C ALA A 513 22.02 1.57 13.12
N VAL A 514 21.13 2.42 13.65
CA VAL A 514 21.48 3.61 14.45
C VAL A 514 22.21 3.31 15.78
N LEU A 515 22.16 2.07 16.28
CA LEU A 515 22.83 1.62 17.51
C LEU A 515 24.08 0.79 17.22
N SER A 516 24.34 0.44 15.96
CA SER A 516 25.53 -0.32 15.56
C SER A 516 26.79 0.51 15.77
N GLN A 517 27.88 -0.17 16.12
CA GLN A 517 29.22 0.43 16.18
C GLN A 517 29.97 0.30 14.85
N LYS A 518 29.46 -0.50 13.92
CA LYS A 518 30.01 -0.67 12.57
C LYS A 518 29.31 0.29 11.58
N PRO A 519 30.01 0.82 10.56
CA PRO A 519 29.38 1.64 9.52
C PRO A 519 28.24 0.88 8.85
N GLN A 520 27.05 1.48 8.77
CA GLN A 520 25.88 0.87 8.18
C GLN A 520 25.64 1.39 6.76
N LEU A 521 25.05 0.55 5.91
CA LEU A 521 24.48 1.05 4.65
C LEU A 521 23.15 1.74 4.94
N LEU A 522 22.85 2.77 4.14
CA LEU A 522 21.62 3.56 4.32
C LEU A 522 20.35 2.69 4.24
N TYR A 523 20.37 1.59 3.48
CA TYR A 523 19.26 0.64 3.40
C TYR A 523 18.85 0.07 4.77
N ASN A 524 19.80 -0.15 5.68
CA ASN A 524 19.54 -0.81 6.97
C ASN A 524 18.67 0.02 7.93
N TYR A 525 18.56 1.33 7.68
CA TYR A 525 17.71 2.25 8.41
C TYR A 525 16.24 2.16 8.01
N PHE A 526 15.91 1.47 6.91
CA PHE A 526 14.52 1.30 6.46
C PHE A 526 14.01 -0.11 6.78
N LYS A 527 12.73 -0.20 7.12
CA LYS A 527 12.01 -1.46 7.36
C LYS A 527 10.85 -1.57 6.41
N GLN A 528 10.68 -2.76 5.79
CA GLN A 528 9.57 -3.05 4.89
C GLN A 528 8.26 -3.00 5.67
N LEU A 529 7.28 -2.27 5.13
CA LEU A 529 5.90 -2.39 5.60
C LEU A 529 5.27 -3.65 5.02
N PHE A 530 4.24 -4.17 5.68
CA PHE A 530 3.49 -5.35 5.27
C PHE A 530 2.02 -5.19 5.64
N ALA A 531 1.16 -5.90 4.92
CA ALA A 531 -0.27 -5.92 5.16
C ALA A 531 -0.61 -6.84 6.34
N GLN A 532 -1.54 -6.40 7.18
CA GLN A 532 -2.08 -7.19 8.28
C GLN A 532 -3.53 -6.80 8.55
N VAL A 533 -4.43 -7.78 8.50
CA VAL A 533 -5.87 -7.64 8.76
C VAL A 533 -6.61 -6.76 7.73
N THR A 534 -6.25 -5.48 7.60
CA THR A 534 -6.90 -4.49 6.72
C THR A 534 -6.97 -4.96 5.26
N ASN A 535 -5.86 -5.51 4.77
CA ASN A 535 -5.78 -6.19 3.48
C ASN A 535 -4.90 -7.44 3.59
N PRO A 536 -5.04 -8.42 2.67
CA PRO A 536 -4.21 -9.61 2.64
C PRO A 536 -2.89 -9.38 1.88
N PRO A 537 -1.79 -10.05 2.26
CA PRO A 537 -0.65 -10.23 1.37
C PRO A 537 -1.03 -11.16 0.20
N LEU A 538 -0.26 -11.10 -0.88
CA LEU A 538 -0.46 -11.90 -2.11
C LEU A 538 0.40 -13.17 -2.09
N ASP A 539 -0.10 -14.29 -2.62
CA ASP A 539 0.74 -15.47 -2.89
C ASP A 539 1.45 -15.35 -4.24
N ALA A 540 2.59 -14.68 -4.27
CA ALA A 540 3.38 -14.45 -5.48
C ALA A 540 3.88 -15.73 -6.19
N ILE A 541 3.81 -16.91 -5.54
CA ILE A 541 4.24 -18.18 -6.14
C ILE A 541 3.06 -18.87 -6.83
N ARG A 542 1.92 -18.97 -6.15
CA ARG A 542 0.75 -19.69 -6.68
C ARG A 542 -0.12 -18.83 -7.58
N GLU A 543 -0.08 -17.52 -7.37
CA GLU A 543 -0.87 -16.53 -8.10
C GLU A 543 0.03 -15.69 -9.04
N GLU A 544 1.07 -16.30 -9.61
CA GLU A 544 2.06 -15.61 -10.48
C GLU A 544 1.39 -14.86 -11.66
N ILE A 545 0.27 -15.38 -12.18
CA ILE A 545 -0.48 -14.81 -13.31
C ILE A 545 -0.99 -13.37 -13.06
N VAL A 546 -1.22 -12.99 -11.79
CA VAL A 546 -1.67 -11.64 -11.46
C VAL A 546 -0.51 -10.66 -11.24
N THR A 547 0.73 -11.15 -11.24
CA THR A 547 1.92 -10.37 -10.93
C THR A 547 2.63 -9.85 -12.18
N SER A 548 3.36 -8.74 -12.06
CA SER A 548 4.19 -8.24 -13.16
C SER A 548 5.42 -7.47 -12.69
N MET A 549 6.56 -7.80 -13.31
CA MET A 549 7.84 -7.09 -13.17
C MET A 549 8.14 -6.18 -14.38
N VAL A 550 7.21 -6.10 -15.33
CA VAL A 550 7.31 -5.21 -16.49
C VAL A 550 7.25 -3.76 -16.03
N THR A 551 8.09 -2.91 -16.60
CA THR A 551 8.08 -1.47 -16.33
C THR A 551 8.37 -0.69 -17.61
N THR A 552 7.77 0.51 -17.71
CA THR A 552 8.09 1.48 -18.75
C THR A 552 8.87 2.65 -18.16
N LEU A 553 9.78 3.22 -18.95
CA LEU A 553 10.66 4.33 -18.60
C LEU A 553 10.68 5.37 -19.71
N GLY A 554 10.43 6.63 -19.38
CA GLY A 554 10.51 7.71 -20.36
C GLY A 554 9.71 8.92 -19.92
N ALA A 555 9.48 9.83 -20.88
CA ALA A 555 8.54 10.92 -20.69
C ALA A 555 7.11 10.40 -20.81
N GLU A 556 6.28 10.71 -19.82
CA GLU A 556 4.83 10.60 -19.92
C GLU A 556 4.28 11.74 -20.79
N GLN A 557 3.00 11.63 -21.15
CA GLN A 557 2.23 12.69 -21.84
C GLN A 557 1.03 13.10 -20.99
N ASP A 558 0.26 14.09 -21.45
CA ASP A 558 -0.97 14.53 -20.78
C ASP A 558 -1.94 13.36 -20.54
N LEU A 559 -2.55 13.29 -19.36
CA LEU A 559 -3.39 12.15 -19.00
C LEU A 559 -4.74 12.14 -19.74
N PHE A 560 -5.22 13.25 -20.31
CA PHE A 560 -6.59 13.37 -20.84
C PHE A 560 -6.74 12.84 -22.27
N GLN A 561 -5.67 12.86 -23.06
CA GLN A 561 -5.71 12.43 -24.46
C GLN A 561 -5.23 10.99 -24.67
N GLU A 562 -5.48 10.46 -25.88
CA GLU A 562 -4.98 9.17 -26.34
C GLU A 562 -4.26 9.40 -27.68
N THR A 563 -2.92 9.40 -27.67
CA THR A 563 -2.10 9.54 -28.88
C THR A 563 -0.97 8.50 -28.94
N ALA A 564 -0.41 8.27 -30.12
CA ALA A 564 0.70 7.34 -30.31
C ALA A 564 1.94 7.70 -29.45
N ALA A 565 2.16 8.99 -29.19
CA ALA A 565 3.31 9.47 -28.42
C ALA A 565 3.31 9.02 -26.95
N HIS A 566 2.14 8.68 -26.38
CA HIS A 566 2.04 8.23 -24.98
C HIS A 566 2.81 6.94 -24.72
N CYS A 567 2.89 6.06 -25.71
CA CYS A 567 3.61 4.79 -25.57
C CYS A 567 5.08 4.87 -26.05
N HIS A 568 5.58 6.07 -26.38
CA HIS A 568 6.98 6.29 -26.75
C HIS A 568 7.90 6.27 -25.51
N GLN A 569 7.97 5.11 -24.87
CA GLN A 569 8.75 4.84 -23.66
C GLN A 569 9.60 3.58 -23.86
N LEU A 570 10.68 3.47 -23.10
CA LEU A 570 11.48 2.25 -23.02
C LEU A 570 10.74 1.21 -22.18
N ARG A 571 10.32 0.12 -22.81
CA ARG A 571 9.74 -1.05 -22.16
C ARG A 571 10.84 -2.00 -21.72
N LEU A 572 10.80 -2.37 -20.44
CA LEU A 572 11.66 -3.38 -19.84
C LEU A 572 10.83 -4.57 -19.38
N ARG A 573 11.27 -5.79 -19.70
CA ARG A 573 10.63 -7.04 -19.22
C ARG A 573 10.87 -7.28 -17.73
N GLN A 574 11.96 -6.73 -17.21
CA GLN A 574 12.38 -6.83 -15.82
C GLN A 574 13.18 -5.56 -15.47
N PRO A 575 13.27 -5.17 -14.20
CA PRO A 575 13.89 -3.90 -13.83
C PRO A 575 15.40 -4.00 -13.58
N ILE A 576 15.96 -5.21 -13.55
CA ILE A 576 17.41 -5.43 -13.37
C ILE A 576 18.07 -5.50 -14.75
N LEU A 577 18.98 -4.56 -15.00
CA LEU A 577 19.71 -4.42 -16.26
C LEU A 577 21.09 -5.06 -16.14
N THR A 578 21.51 -5.81 -17.15
CA THR A 578 22.91 -6.22 -17.29
C THR A 578 23.78 -5.03 -17.70
N ASN A 579 25.10 -5.14 -17.56
CA ASN A 579 26.01 -4.09 -18.03
C ASN A 579 25.86 -3.85 -19.54
N ALA A 580 25.61 -4.90 -20.33
CA ALA A 580 25.39 -4.80 -21.77
C ALA A 580 24.06 -4.10 -22.11
N ASP A 581 23.01 -4.33 -21.32
CA ASP A 581 21.72 -3.65 -21.49
C ASP A 581 21.89 -2.13 -21.28
N LEU A 582 22.60 -1.74 -20.23
CA LEU A 582 22.84 -0.33 -19.92
C LEU A 582 23.68 0.37 -21.00
N GLU A 583 24.73 -0.28 -21.51
CA GLU A 583 25.51 0.26 -22.63
C GLU A 583 24.69 0.37 -23.92
N SER A 584 23.75 -0.55 -24.15
CA SER A 584 22.84 -0.47 -25.29
C SER A 584 21.88 0.71 -25.16
N ILE A 585 21.40 1.01 -23.95
CA ILE A 585 20.59 2.22 -23.64
C ILE A 585 21.42 3.50 -23.85
N ARG A 586 22.67 3.53 -23.37
CA ARG A 586 23.58 4.66 -23.59
C ARG A 586 23.80 4.90 -25.08
N ALA A 587 24.06 3.85 -25.86
CA ALA A 587 24.26 3.97 -27.30
C ALA A 587 23.00 4.42 -28.06
N ALA A 588 21.82 3.99 -27.61
CA ALA A 588 20.53 4.41 -28.18
C ALA A 588 20.22 5.91 -27.98
N SER A 589 20.99 6.60 -27.13
CA SER A 589 20.86 8.04 -26.84
C SER A 589 21.13 8.96 -28.05
N THR A 590 21.57 8.39 -29.16
CA THR A 590 21.76 9.07 -30.45
C THR A 590 20.54 8.98 -31.38
N GLY A 591 19.45 8.30 -30.96
CA GLY A 591 18.27 8.04 -31.78
C GLY A 591 16.95 8.03 -31.00
N LYS A 592 16.34 6.84 -30.84
CA LYS A 592 14.93 6.65 -30.42
C LYS A 592 14.58 7.09 -29.00
N ILE A 593 15.54 7.12 -28.07
CA ILE A 593 15.30 7.58 -26.69
C ILE A 593 16.59 8.17 -26.14
N ARG A 594 16.52 9.39 -25.59
CA ARG A 594 17.71 10.11 -25.11
C ARG A 594 17.98 9.79 -23.64
N ALA A 595 19.15 9.21 -23.34
CA ALA A 595 19.64 9.07 -21.97
C ALA A 595 20.76 10.06 -21.65
N HIS A 596 20.87 10.45 -20.38
CA HIS A 596 21.95 11.28 -19.86
C HIS A 596 22.52 10.67 -18.59
N THR A 597 23.84 10.44 -18.55
CA THR A 597 24.52 9.90 -17.37
C THR A 597 25.04 11.02 -16.49
N ILE A 598 24.71 10.97 -15.21
CA ILE A 598 25.13 11.90 -14.16
C ILE A 598 25.98 11.12 -13.16
N SER A 599 27.17 11.66 -12.86
CA SER A 599 28.06 11.07 -11.88
C SER A 599 27.58 11.35 -10.45
N THR A 600 27.53 10.30 -9.63
CA THR A 600 27.15 10.36 -8.21
C THR A 600 28.35 10.11 -7.30
N VAL A 601 29.54 10.59 -7.68
CA VAL A 601 30.72 10.63 -6.79
C VAL A 601 31.00 12.06 -6.32
N TYR A 602 31.63 12.18 -5.15
CA TYR A 602 32.01 13.46 -4.53
C TYR A 602 33.38 13.37 -3.84
N GLU A 603 34.05 14.51 -3.67
CA GLU A 603 35.34 14.56 -2.99
C GLU A 603 35.18 14.23 -1.49
N VAL A 604 35.79 13.12 -1.06
CA VAL A 604 35.62 12.59 0.31
C VAL A 604 36.16 13.56 1.36
N ALA A 605 37.25 14.27 1.05
CA ALA A 605 37.91 15.22 1.95
C ALA A 605 37.03 16.43 2.31
N ALA A 606 36.00 16.74 1.50
CA ALA A 606 35.05 17.80 1.77
C ALA A 606 33.94 17.39 2.78
N GLY A 607 33.91 16.12 3.20
CA GLY A 607 33.00 15.59 4.21
C GLY A 607 31.52 15.86 3.91
N ALA A 608 30.74 16.16 4.96
CA ALA A 608 29.30 16.42 4.85
C ALA A 608 28.94 17.58 3.90
N LYS A 609 29.76 18.63 3.84
CA LYS A 609 29.55 19.76 2.92
C LYS A 609 29.78 19.35 1.47
N GLY A 610 30.77 18.50 1.21
CA GLY A 610 31.02 17.91 -0.10
C GLY A 610 29.84 17.06 -0.56
N LEU A 611 29.32 16.20 0.32
CA LEU A 611 28.15 15.37 0.05
C LEU A 611 26.91 16.22 -0.29
N GLN A 612 26.59 17.22 0.53
CA GLN A 612 25.48 18.15 0.26
C GLN A 612 25.64 18.85 -1.10
N THR A 613 26.83 19.39 -1.36
CA THR A 613 27.13 20.10 -2.62
C THR A 613 26.96 19.19 -3.84
N ALA A 614 27.40 17.94 -3.73
CA ALA A 614 27.24 16.95 -4.78
C ALA A 614 25.77 16.54 -4.98
N LEU A 615 24.99 16.43 -3.90
CA LEU A 615 23.54 16.21 -3.99
C LEU A 615 22.83 17.36 -4.72
N ASP A 616 23.16 18.61 -4.39
CA ASP A 616 22.61 19.78 -5.07
C ASP A 616 23.04 19.86 -6.54
N ARG A 617 24.28 19.44 -6.85
CA ARG A 617 24.78 19.29 -8.23
C ARG A 617 23.94 18.28 -9.01
N ILE A 618 23.81 17.04 -8.54
CA ILE A 618 23.11 15.99 -9.30
C ILE A 618 21.63 16.30 -9.49
N ARG A 619 21.00 16.97 -8.52
CA ARG A 619 19.62 17.46 -8.60
C ARG A 619 19.45 18.46 -9.73
N ARG A 620 20.31 19.47 -9.77
CA ARG A 620 20.33 20.50 -10.82
C ARG A 620 20.62 19.90 -12.19
N GLU A 621 21.67 19.08 -12.30
CA GLU A 621 22.05 18.43 -13.57
C GLU A 621 20.92 17.53 -14.10
N ALA A 622 20.23 16.80 -13.22
CA ALA A 622 19.09 15.98 -13.60
C ALA A 622 17.94 16.84 -14.13
N HIS A 623 17.58 17.91 -13.43
CA HIS A 623 16.54 18.83 -13.87
C HIS A 623 16.88 19.44 -15.25
N GLU A 624 18.10 19.95 -15.43
CA GLU A 624 18.55 20.51 -16.70
C GLU A 624 18.59 19.48 -17.84
N ALA A 625 19.02 18.24 -17.56
CA ALA A 625 19.04 17.17 -18.55
C ALA A 625 17.62 16.85 -19.05
N VAL A 626 16.65 16.82 -18.14
CA VAL A 626 15.23 16.63 -18.49
C VAL A 626 14.70 17.78 -19.33
N LEU A 627 15.05 19.03 -19.00
CA LEU A 627 14.68 20.19 -19.82
C LEU A 627 15.29 20.13 -21.23
N ARG A 628 16.51 19.59 -21.38
CA ARG A 628 17.16 19.32 -22.68
C ARG A 628 16.61 18.09 -23.42
N GLY A 629 15.54 17.48 -22.91
CA GLY A 629 14.84 16.36 -23.53
C GLY A 629 15.45 14.98 -23.25
N ALA A 630 16.23 14.82 -22.17
CA ALA A 630 16.63 13.50 -21.71
C ALA A 630 15.41 12.76 -21.14
N ALA A 631 14.92 11.76 -21.88
CA ALA A 631 13.84 10.88 -21.44
C ALA A 631 14.31 9.88 -20.37
N LEU A 632 15.61 9.61 -20.28
CA LEU A 632 16.21 8.76 -19.25
C LEU A 632 17.36 9.49 -18.56
N VAL A 633 17.43 9.41 -17.24
CA VAL A 633 18.54 9.91 -16.43
C VAL A 633 19.19 8.71 -15.74
N ILE A 634 20.48 8.50 -16.00
CA ILE A 634 21.29 7.43 -15.42
C ILE A 634 22.14 8.03 -14.31
N LEU A 635 21.86 7.66 -13.06
CA LEU A 635 22.69 8.02 -11.90
C LEU A 635 23.76 6.95 -11.75
N SER A 636 25.04 7.34 -11.83
CA SER A 636 26.17 6.40 -11.89
C SER A 636 27.22 6.70 -10.84
N ASP A 637 27.53 5.69 -10.01
CA ASP A 637 28.66 5.73 -9.07
C ASP A 637 29.97 5.20 -9.67
N ARG A 638 30.04 4.96 -10.99
CA ARG A 638 31.31 4.68 -11.65
C ARG A 638 32.23 5.91 -11.54
N GLY A 639 33.52 5.65 -11.33
CA GLY A 639 34.53 6.69 -11.14
C GLY A 639 34.95 6.94 -9.69
N VAL A 640 34.58 6.05 -8.76
CA VAL A 640 35.15 6.01 -7.40
C VAL A 640 36.65 5.77 -7.47
N ASP A 641 37.40 6.57 -6.72
CA ASP A 641 38.86 6.50 -6.62
C ASP A 641 39.34 6.96 -5.23
N ALA A 642 40.65 7.11 -5.04
CA ALA A 642 41.24 7.51 -3.76
C ALA A 642 40.85 8.93 -3.28
N LYS A 643 40.25 9.76 -4.14
CA LYS A 643 39.76 11.12 -3.81
C LYS A 643 38.25 11.22 -3.78
N HIS A 644 37.56 10.40 -4.58
CA HIS A 644 36.13 10.46 -4.79
C HIS A 644 35.41 9.26 -4.17
N ALA A 645 34.53 9.54 -3.23
CA ALA A 645 33.62 8.55 -2.63
C ALA A 645 32.27 8.53 -3.36
N PRO A 646 31.56 7.40 -3.37
CA PRO A 646 30.21 7.33 -3.91
C PRO A 646 29.22 8.03 -2.98
N ILE A 647 28.27 8.76 -3.53
CA ILE A 647 27.04 9.13 -2.82
C ILE A 647 26.23 7.83 -2.65
N PRO A 648 25.71 7.52 -1.45
CA PRO A 648 24.87 6.34 -1.25
C PRO A 648 23.74 6.28 -2.29
N ALA A 649 23.60 5.16 -2.98
CA ALA A 649 22.80 5.10 -4.21
C ALA A 649 21.32 5.39 -3.94
N LEU A 650 20.82 4.94 -2.79
CA LEU A 650 19.47 5.26 -2.30
C LEU A 650 19.26 6.76 -2.09
N LEU A 651 20.24 7.45 -1.51
CA LEU A 651 20.18 8.90 -1.26
C LEU A 651 20.23 9.70 -2.56
N ALA A 652 21.09 9.30 -3.50
CA ALA A 652 21.16 9.93 -4.83
C ALA A 652 19.84 9.76 -5.59
N CYS A 653 19.30 8.53 -5.61
CA CYS A 653 18.05 8.22 -6.29
C CYS A 653 16.86 9.00 -5.72
N ALA A 654 16.64 8.91 -4.40
CA ALA A 654 15.53 9.58 -3.73
C ALA A 654 15.67 11.11 -3.79
N GLY A 655 16.89 11.61 -3.59
CA GLY A 655 17.20 13.04 -3.65
C GLY A 655 16.90 13.66 -5.01
N VAL A 656 17.17 12.96 -6.12
CA VAL A 656 16.81 13.38 -7.48
C VAL A 656 15.31 13.19 -7.73
N HIS A 657 14.73 12.05 -7.34
CA HIS A 657 13.31 11.76 -7.54
C HIS A 657 12.41 12.84 -6.90
N HIS A 658 12.63 13.15 -5.63
CA HIS A 658 11.83 14.13 -4.90
C HIS A 658 12.08 15.56 -5.37
N HIS A 659 13.32 15.90 -5.76
CA HIS A 659 13.60 17.20 -6.36
C HIS A 659 12.85 17.38 -7.68
N LEU A 660 12.89 16.41 -8.59
CA LEU A 660 12.15 16.47 -9.86
C LEU A 660 10.63 16.54 -9.67
N ILE A 661 10.09 15.95 -8.58
CA ILE A 661 8.66 16.11 -8.23
C ILE A 661 8.37 17.56 -7.83
N ARG A 662 9.21 18.15 -6.97
CA ARG A 662 9.07 19.55 -6.53
C ARG A 662 9.15 20.53 -7.70
N GLU A 663 10.05 20.28 -8.64
CA GLU A 663 10.21 21.07 -9.88
C GLU A 663 9.16 20.75 -10.97
N GLY A 664 8.29 19.75 -10.76
CA GLY A 664 7.25 19.40 -11.72
C GLY A 664 7.74 18.72 -13.01
N SER A 665 8.96 18.16 -13.00
CA SER A 665 9.58 17.53 -14.18
C SER A 665 9.76 16.01 -14.06
N ARG A 666 9.41 15.38 -12.92
CA ARG A 666 9.61 13.94 -12.69
C ARG A 666 8.92 13.04 -13.72
N THR A 667 7.74 13.40 -14.19
CA THR A 667 6.97 12.64 -15.20
C THR A 667 7.60 12.69 -16.59
N ARG A 668 8.57 13.58 -16.82
CA ARG A 668 9.23 13.74 -18.12
C ARG A 668 10.45 12.84 -18.31
N CYS A 669 10.80 12.01 -17.33
CA CYS A 669 11.92 11.07 -17.44
C CYS A 669 11.76 9.78 -16.63
N GLY A 670 12.49 8.73 -17.03
CA GLY A 670 12.79 7.56 -16.21
C GLY A 670 14.14 7.70 -15.50
N LEU A 671 14.23 7.21 -14.26
CA LEU A 671 15.50 7.15 -13.51
C LEU A 671 16.08 5.74 -13.59
N ILE A 672 17.36 5.63 -13.92
CA ILE A 672 18.13 4.37 -13.90
C ILE A 672 19.28 4.55 -12.91
N VAL A 673 19.50 3.58 -12.04
CA VAL A 673 20.62 3.60 -11.08
C VAL A 673 21.67 2.58 -11.50
N GLU A 674 22.84 3.05 -11.94
CA GLU A 674 24.03 2.23 -12.11
C GLU A 674 24.87 2.32 -10.83
N SER A 675 24.88 1.25 -10.05
CA SER A 675 25.55 1.27 -8.75
C SER A 675 26.31 0.01 -8.38
N GLY A 676 27.44 0.19 -7.70
CA GLY A 676 28.21 -0.89 -7.09
C GLY A 676 27.66 -1.32 -5.72
N GLU A 677 26.85 -0.49 -5.08
CA GLU A 677 26.33 -0.68 -3.72
C GLU A 677 25.24 -1.78 -3.57
N PRO A 678 24.19 -1.86 -4.42
CA PRO A 678 23.05 -2.75 -4.20
C PRO A 678 23.37 -4.22 -4.53
N ARG A 679 23.05 -5.11 -3.58
CA ARG A 679 23.33 -6.55 -3.65
C ARG A 679 22.33 -7.44 -2.90
N GLU A 680 21.53 -6.87 -2.02
CA GLU A 680 20.42 -7.54 -1.36
C GLU A 680 19.09 -7.18 -2.01
N VAL A 681 18.13 -8.11 -2.00
CA VAL A 681 16.75 -7.88 -2.46
C VAL A 681 16.16 -6.60 -1.86
N HIS A 682 16.42 -6.35 -0.58
CA HIS A 682 15.97 -5.16 0.14
C HIS A 682 16.51 -3.85 -0.48
N HIS A 683 17.76 -3.84 -0.95
CA HIS A 683 18.37 -2.66 -1.56
C HIS A 683 17.64 -2.27 -2.85
N PHE A 684 17.35 -3.25 -3.71
CA PHE A 684 16.60 -3.02 -4.94
C PHE A 684 15.16 -2.59 -4.66
N ALA A 685 14.49 -3.23 -3.70
CA ALA A 685 13.14 -2.84 -3.31
C ALA A 685 13.06 -1.39 -2.81
N LEU A 686 14.08 -0.91 -2.07
CA LEU A 686 14.16 0.50 -1.67
C LEU A 686 14.39 1.43 -2.85
N LEU A 687 15.33 1.12 -3.74
CA LEU A 687 15.59 1.92 -4.93
C LEU A 687 14.33 2.11 -5.78
N PHE A 688 13.57 1.03 -6.02
CA PHE A 688 12.29 1.12 -6.73
C PHE A 688 11.24 1.91 -5.94
N GLY A 689 11.11 1.64 -4.63
CA GLY A 689 10.17 2.34 -3.76
C GLY A 689 10.41 3.85 -3.67
N PHE A 690 11.64 4.30 -3.91
CA PHE A 690 12.04 5.72 -3.94
C PHE A 690 12.30 6.29 -5.35
N GLY A 691 11.80 5.60 -6.39
CA GLY A 691 11.61 6.20 -7.71
C GLY A 691 12.58 5.76 -8.80
N ALA A 692 13.49 4.82 -8.54
CA ALA A 692 14.24 4.15 -9.60
C ALA A 692 13.26 3.37 -10.49
N GLY A 693 13.51 3.38 -11.79
CA GLY A 693 12.76 2.60 -12.76
C GLY A 693 13.51 1.37 -13.25
N ALA A 694 14.84 1.38 -13.18
CA ALA A 694 15.68 0.21 -13.39
C ALA A 694 16.99 0.35 -12.60
N VAL A 695 17.64 -0.77 -12.30
CA VAL A 695 18.91 -0.82 -11.58
C VAL A 695 19.89 -1.72 -12.31
N ASN A 696 21.12 -1.23 -12.50
CA ASN A 696 22.26 -2.01 -12.96
C ASN A 696 23.27 -2.21 -11.81
N PRO A 697 23.29 -3.38 -11.15
CA PRO A 697 24.20 -3.69 -10.06
C PRO A 697 25.57 -4.15 -10.57
N TRP A 698 26.32 -3.24 -11.21
CA TRP A 698 27.51 -3.59 -12.00
C TRP A 698 28.58 -4.34 -11.18
N LEU A 699 28.80 -3.96 -9.92
CA LEU A 699 29.82 -4.57 -9.07
C LEU A 699 29.44 -5.98 -8.59
N ALA A 700 28.15 -6.24 -8.40
CA ALA A 700 27.65 -7.57 -8.06
C ALA A 700 27.91 -8.54 -9.23
N PHE A 701 27.68 -8.11 -10.48
CA PHE A 701 27.99 -8.91 -11.66
C PHE A 701 29.49 -9.17 -11.81
N GLU A 702 30.33 -8.15 -11.61
CA GLU A 702 31.80 -8.29 -11.61
C GLU A 702 32.27 -9.28 -10.53
N THR A 703 31.70 -9.20 -9.34
CA THR A 703 32.00 -10.09 -8.22
C THR A 703 31.62 -11.54 -8.53
N ILE A 704 30.42 -11.78 -9.05
CA ILE A 704 29.95 -13.12 -9.44
C ILE A 704 30.85 -13.70 -10.55
N ALA A 705 31.23 -12.89 -11.53
CA ALA A 705 32.11 -13.32 -12.60
C ALA A 705 33.50 -13.74 -12.08
N GLN A 706 34.06 -12.98 -11.11
CA GLN A 706 35.32 -13.36 -10.46
C GLN A 706 35.18 -14.68 -9.69
N MET A 707 34.09 -14.85 -8.95
CA MET A 707 33.84 -16.08 -8.19
C MET A 707 33.81 -17.30 -9.11
N CYS A 708 33.14 -17.21 -10.26
CA CYS A 708 33.12 -18.28 -11.26
C CYS A 708 34.50 -18.56 -11.90
N GLN A 709 35.39 -17.57 -11.99
CA GLN A 709 36.76 -17.78 -12.49
C GLN A 709 37.66 -18.47 -11.47
N GLN A 710 37.49 -18.16 -10.18
CA GLN A 710 38.29 -18.74 -9.10
C GLN A 710 37.91 -20.19 -8.81
N ALA A 711 36.60 -20.50 -8.82
CA ALA A 711 36.09 -21.86 -8.66
C ALA A 711 34.71 -22.00 -9.34
N PRO A 712 34.41 -23.15 -9.99
CA PRO A 712 33.08 -23.41 -10.50
C PRO A 712 32.04 -23.33 -9.38
N LEU A 713 31.06 -22.44 -9.52
CA LEU A 713 29.93 -22.39 -8.61
C LEU A 713 29.07 -23.64 -8.84
N LYS A 714 28.75 -24.35 -7.75
CA LYS A 714 27.91 -25.57 -7.80
C LYS A 714 26.52 -25.26 -7.25
N GLY A 715 25.52 -25.30 -8.12
CA GLY A 715 24.12 -25.20 -7.73
C GLY A 715 23.45 -26.57 -7.61
N ALA A 716 22.15 -26.57 -7.28
CA ALA A 716 21.36 -27.80 -7.15
C ALA A 716 21.32 -28.66 -8.44
N LYS A 717 21.62 -28.07 -9.61
CA LYS A 717 21.60 -28.72 -10.93
C LYS A 717 22.98 -28.98 -11.54
N GLY A 718 24.07 -28.76 -10.78
CA GLY A 718 25.44 -28.93 -11.25
C GLY A 718 26.24 -27.62 -11.30
N GLU A 719 27.31 -27.61 -12.09
CA GLU A 719 28.19 -26.45 -12.27
C GLU A 719 27.51 -25.34 -13.07
N VAL A 720 27.77 -24.09 -12.68
CA VAL A 720 27.13 -22.89 -13.24
C VAL A 720 28.22 -21.98 -13.80
N ASP A 721 28.14 -21.67 -15.10
CA ASP A 721 29.04 -20.71 -15.76
C ASP A 721 28.66 -19.25 -15.43
N ALA A 722 29.54 -18.29 -15.74
CA ALA A 722 29.31 -16.88 -15.40
C ALA A 722 28.01 -16.30 -16.01
N LYS A 723 27.64 -16.72 -17.22
CA LYS A 723 26.44 -16.24 -17.91
C LYS A 723 25.16 -16.79 -17.27
N THR A 724 25.16 -18.06 -16.89
CA THR A 724 24.06 -18.69 -16.17
C THR A 724 23.95 -18.13 -14.76
N ALA A 725 25.09 -17.86 -14.11
CA ALA A 725 25.15 -17.24 -12.79
C ALA A 725 24.54 -15.83 -12.79
N GLU A 726 24.86 -15.00 -13.79
CA GLU A 726 24.25 -13.68 -13.99
C GLU A 726 22.73 -13.79 -14.17
N LYS A 727 22.26 -14.69 -15.04
CA LYS A 727 20.83 -14.92 -15.28
C LYS A 727 20.10 -15.40 -14.02
N ASN A 728 20.72 -16.31 -13.27
CA ASN A 728 20.16 -16.82 -12.02
C ASN A 728 20.10 -15.71 -10.97
N TYR A 729 21.16 -14.90 -10.82
CA TYR A 729 21.17 -13.78 -9.87
C TYR A 729 20.01 -12.80 -10.14
N ILE A 730 19.83 -12.41 -11.40
CA ILE A 730 18.69 -11.59 -11.83
C ILE A 730 17.35 -12.25 -11.49
N LYS A 731 17.20 -13.54 -11.77
CA LYS A 731 15.98 -14.30 -11.46
C LYS A 731 15.71 -14.32 -9.94
N GLY A 732 16.74 -14.54 -9.13
CA GLY A 732 16.66 -14.52 -7.67
C GLY A 732 16.22 -13.16 -7.14
N LEU A 733 16.79 -12.08 -7.68
CA LEU A 733 16.38 -10.71 -7.35
C LEU A 733 14.93 -10.44 -7.73
N ASN A 734 14.50 -10.78 -8.96
CA ASN A 734 13.12 -10.55 -9.40
C ASN A 734 12.10 -11.28 -8.51
N LYS A 735 12.37 -12.56 -8.17
CA LYS A 735 11.54 -13.33 -7.24
C LYS A 735 11.50 -12.67 -5.85
N GLY A 736 12.66 -12.23 -5.35
CA GLY A 736 12.76 -11.56 -4.05
C GLY A 736 12.01 -10.22 -4.01
N ILE A 737 12.15 -9.39 -5.06
CA ILE A 737 11.45 -8.10 -5.16
C ILE A 737 9.94 -8.32 -5.21
N LEU A 738 9.48 -9.25 -6.05
CA LEU A 738 8.07 -9.61 -6.13
C LEU A 738 7.54 -10.09 -4.78
N LYS A 739 8.33 -10.91 -4.07
CA LYS A 739 8.01 -11.34 -2.71
C LYS A 739 7.86 -10.14 -1.76
N VAL A 740 8.77 -9.17 -1.79
CA VAL A 740 8.66 -7.96 -0.95
C VAL A 740 7.39 -7.16 -1.26
N MET A 741 7.06 -6.97 -2.54
CA MET A 741 5.83 -6.29 -2.95
C MET A 741 4.57 -7.03 -2.46
N SER A 742 4.59 -8.36 -2.59
CA SER A 742 3.47 -9.23 -2.19
C SER A 742 3.16 -9.19 -0.69
N LYS A 743 4.13 -8.80 0.16
CA LYS A 743 3.89 -8.60 1.61
C LYS A 743 2.84 -7.55 1.90
N MET A 744 2.69 -6.55 1.03
CA MET A 744 1.65 -5.52 1.10
C MET A 744 0.43 -5.87 0.23
N GLY A 745 0.46 -6.99 -0.50
CA GLY A 745 -0.56 -7.38 -1.47
C GLY A 745 -0.45 -6.64 -2.82
N ILE A 746 0.71 -6.05 -3.13
CA ILE A 746 0.92 -5.30 -4.37
C ILE A 746 1.36 -6.26 -5.47
N SER A 747 0.65 -6.26 -6.61
CA SER A 747 0.91 -7.21 -7.70
C SER A 747 1.88 -6.70 -8.77
N THR A 748 2.08 -5.40 -8.93
CA THR A 748 2.88 -4.84 -10.03
C THR A 748 4.00 -3.92 -9.56
N LEU A 749 5.17 -4.04 -10.19
CA LEU A 749 6.30 -3.15 -9.91
C LEU A 749 5.95 -1.69 -10.25
N HIS A 750 5.10 -1.50 -11.26
CA HIS A 750 4.68 -0.17 -11.69
C HIS A 750 4.01 0.61 -10.56
N SER A 751 3.06 0.01 -9.84
CA SER A 751 2.41 0.66 -8.69
C SER A 751 3.30 0.73 -7.45
N TYR A 752 4.26 -0.19 -7.29
CA TYR A 752 5.21 -0.18 -6.18
C TYR A 752 6.25 0.96 -6.30
N ARG A 753 6.59 1.35 -7.54
CA ARG A 753 7.58 2.40 -7.83
C ARG A 753 7.12 3.75 -7.28
N GLY A 754 7.91 4.35 -6.39
CA GLY A 754 7.59 5.64 -5.76
C GLY A 754 6.51 5.58 -4.67
N ALA A 755 6.04 4.37 -4.29
CA ALA A 755 5.01 4.21 -3.27
C ALA A 755 5.53 4.30 -1.82
N GLN A 756 6.86 4.20 -1.62
CA GLN A 756 7.51 4.33 -0.31
C GLN A 756 6.92 3.39 0.77
N ILE A 757 6.82 2.09 0.47
CA ILE A 757 6.28 1.05 1.37
C ILE A 757 7.30 0.66 2.45
N PHE A 758 7.81 1.67 3.16
CA PHE A 758 8.87 1.56 4.15
C PHE A 758 8.65 2.50 5.33
N GLU A 759 9.26 2.16 6.46
CA GLU A 759 9.43 3.04 7.60
C GLU A 759 10.92 3.25 7.86
N ALA A 760 11.33 4.49 8.10
CA ALA A 760 12.68 4.82 8.54
C ALA A 760 12.78 4.73 10.07
N VAL A 761 13.86 4.12 10.57
CA VAL A 761 14.17 3.98 11.98
C VAL A 761 15.60 4.45 12.21
N GLY A 762 15.76 5.55 12.95
CA GLY A 762 17.05 6.14 13.27
C GLY A 762 17.52 7.25 12.32
N LEU A 763 16.64 7.78 11.47
CA LEU A 763 16.91 8.93 10.60
C LEU A 763 16.14 10.16 11.10
N ASN A 764 16.79 11.32 11.20
CA ASN A 764 16.09 12.53 11.67
C ASN A 764 15.06 13.05 10.66
N LYS A 765 14.08 13.80 11.19
CA LYS A 765 12.95 14.28 10.38
C LYS A 765 13.35 15.23 9.26
N ALA A 766 14.30 16.14 9.49
CA ALA A 766 14.74 17.09 8.48
C ALA A 766 15.38 16.38 7.25
N PHE A 767 16.17 15.34 7.49
CA PHE A 767 16.77 14.52 6.45
C PHE A 767 15.70 13.73 5.66
N VAL A 768 14.75 13.12 6.36
CA VAL A 768 13.64 12.38 5.72
C VAL A 768 12.73 13.32 4.94
N ASP A 769 12.35 14.48 5.47
CA ASP A 769 11.49 15.44 4.79
C ASP A 769 12.14 15.96 3.48
N GLU A 770 13.47 16.13 3.47
CA GLU A 770 14.20 16.64 2.31
C GLU A 770 14.42 15.57 1.21
N PHE A 771 14.88 14.37 1.59
CA PHE A 771 15.34 13.34 0.65
C PHE A 771 14.37 12.17 0.47
N PHE A 772 13.51 11.89 1.44
CA PHE A 772 12.60 10.74 1.48
C PHE A 772 11.18 11.19 1.85
N SER A 773 10.77 12.35 1.33
CA SER A 773 9.60 13.10 1.79
C SER A 773 8.38 12.19 1.95
N ARG A 774 7.67 12.30 3.09
CA ARG A 774 6.49 11.49 3.50
C ARG A 774 6.77 10.07 3.98
N THR A 775 8.02 9.67 4.13
CA THR A 775 8.35 8.42 4.82
C THR A 775 8.20 8.59 6.33
N PRO A 776 7.54 7.68 7.06
CA PRO A 776 7.48 7.73 8.52
C PRO A 776 8.87 7.60 9.15
N THR A 777 9.18 8.45 10.12
CA THR A 777 10.37 8.33 10.99
C THR A 777 10.02 8.65 12.44
N ARG A 778 9.50 7.65 13.16
CA ARG A 778 9.00 7.82 14.53
C ARG A 778 10.14 7.86 15.55
N ILE A 779 11.22 7.15 15.25
CA ILE A 779 12.44 7.13 16.04
C ILE A 779 13.50 7.84 15.21
N GLN A 780 13.80 9.08 15.60
CA GLN A 780 14.77 9.91 14.91
C GLN A 780 16.21 9.53 15.30
N GLY A 781 17.19 9.99 14.54
CA GLY A 781 18.59 9.72 14.81
C GLY A 781 19.51 10.52 13.90
N ILE A 782 20.28 9.83 13.08
CA ILE A 782 21.33 10.42 12.27
C ILE A 782 20.80 11.33 11.15
N GLY A 783 21.66 12.22 10.67
CA GLY A 783 21.41 13.08 9.51
C GLY A 783 22.48 12.96 8.43
N LEU A 784 22.50 13.93 7.51
CA LEU A 784 23.45 13.92 6.38
C LEU A 784 24.93 13.91 6.82
N ALA A 785 25.26 14.57 7.92
CA ALA A 785 26.63 14.64 8.43
C ALA A 785 27.15 13.27 8.88
N ASP A 786 26.32 12.50 9.55
CA ASP A 786 26.65 11.15 10.02
C ASP A 786 26.74 10.17 8.85
N VAL A 787 25.82 10.28 7.87
CA VAL A 787 25.88 9.48 6.63
C VAL A 787 27.19 9.75 5.87
N ALA A 788 27.61 11.01 5.78
CA ALA A 788 28.90 11.35 5.17
C ALA A 788 30.09 10.74 5.93
N LEU A 789 30.01 10.67 7.26
CA LEU A 789 31.03 10.05 8.10
C LEU A 789 31.07 8.52 7.91
N GLU A 790 29.92 7.86 7.77
CA GLU A 790 29.87 6.43 7.45
C GLU A 790 30.53 6.12 6.10
N VAL A 791 30.23 6.92 5.08
CA VAL A 791 30.84 6.83 3.75
C VAL A 791 32.36 7.07 3.81
N GLU A 792 32.79 8.11 4.53
CA GLU A 792 34.22 8.42 4.72
C GLU A 792 34.96 7.25 5.40
N ARG A 793 34.35 6.64 6.43
CA ARG A 793 34.95 5.50 7.13
C ARG A 793 35.11 4.29 6.22
N GLN A 794 34.12 3.98 5.39
CA GLN A 794 34.22 2.88 4.42
C GLN A 794 35.25 3.18 3.33
N HIS A 795 35.28 4.42 2.82
CA HIS A 795 36.24 4.85 1.81
C HIS A 795 37.69 4.76 2.30
N HIS A 796 37.96 5.20 3.54
CA HIS A 796 39.29 5.10 4.15
C HIS A 796 39.77 3.66 4.38
N VAL A 797 38.87 2.69 4.54
CA VAL A 797 39.25 1.27 4.64
C VAL A 797 39.80 0.76 3.31
N ALA A 798 39.17 1.16 2.20
CA ALA A 798 39.61 0.77 0.86
C ALA A 798 40.83 1.57 0.37
N PHE A 799 40.98 2.83 0.81
CA PHE A 799 42.09 3.72 0.48
C PHE A 799 42.80 4.21 1.75
N PRO A 800 43.60 3.34 2.40
CA PRO A 800 44.30 3.71 3.62
C PRO A 800 45.37 4.78 3.35
N ARG A 801 45.55 5.72 4.30
CA ARG A 801 46.55 6.80 4.21
C ARG A 801 48.00 6.33 4.34
N ILE A 802 48.22 5.13 4.87
CA ILE A 802 49.52 4.50 5.05
C ILE A 802 49.48 3.19 4.27
N GLU A 803 50.48 2.96 3.41
CA GLU A 803 50.64 1.67 2.73
C GLU A 803 50.89 0.58 3.78
N VAL A 804 49.92 -0.30 3.95
CA VAL A 804 50.07 -1.53 4.74
C VAL A 804 50.59 -2.60 3.78
N ALA A 805 51.66 -3.32 4.16
CA ALA A 805 52.34 -4.28 3.29
C ALA A 805 51.48 -5.48 2.85
N GLU A 806 50.32 -5.69 3.48
CA GLU A 806 49.33 -6.70 3.11
C GLU A 806 48.03 -6.01 2.72
N VAL A 807 47.54 -6.31 1.50
CA VAL A 807 46.16 -5.96 1.11
C VAL A 807 45.23 -6.80 1.99
N LEU A 808 44.53 -6.15 2.92
CA LEU A 808 43.53 -6.80 3.74
C LEU A 808 42.43 -7.37 2.82
N ASP A 809 42.08 -8.64 3.01
CA ASP A 809 40.94 -9.29 2.34
C ASP A 809 39.61 -8.58 2.72
N LEU A 810 38.49 -8.98 2.13
CA LEU A 810 37.17 -8.49 2.55
C LEU A 810 36.91 -8.80 4.04
N ASP A 811 36.16 -7.92 4.72
CA ASP A 811 35.72 -8.20 6.09
C ASP A 811 34.94 -9.53 6.10
N VAL A 812 35.15 -10.34 7.15
CA VAL A 812 34.45 -11.62 7.34
C VAL A 812 32.94 -11.41 7.47
N GLY A 813 32.50 -10.21 7.84
CA GLY A 813 31.12 -9.87 8.10
C GLY A 813 30.70 -10.29 9.50
N GLY A 814 29.43 -10.67 9.64
CA GLY A 814 28.81 -11.09 10.89
C GLY A 814 27.50 -10.37 11.15
N GLN A 815 26.76 -10.03 10.10
CA GLN A 815 25.41 -9.48 10.14
C GLN A 815 24.36 -10.60 10.23
N TYR A 816 24.62 -11.74 9.59
CA TYR A 816 23.69 -12.89 9.55
C TYR A 816 24.06 -13.97 10.55
N GLN A 817 25.35 -14.10 10.87
CA GLN A 817 25.85 -15.09 11.83
C GLN A 817 26.88 -14.48 12.76
N TRP A 818 26.82 -14.84 14.03
CA TRP A 818 27.84 -14.40 14.99
C TRP A 818 29.25 -14.80 14.54
N ARG A 819 30.15 -13.81 14.57
CA ARG A 819 31.58 -13.94 14.35
C ARG A 819 32.32 -13.19 15.44
N ARG A 820 33.49 -13.70 15.86
CA ARG A 820 34.29 -13.09 16.94
C ARG A 820 34.72 -11.64 16.67
N ARG A 821 34.90 -11.26 15.40
CA ARG A 821 35.22 -9.89 14.93
C ARG A 821 34.06 -9.24 14.15
N GLY A 822 32.88 -9.86 14.18
CA GLY A 822 31.69 -9.43 13.44
C GLY A 822 30.89 -8.35 14.14
N GLU A 823 29.65 -8.14 13.69
CA GLU A 823 28.69 -7.30 14.41
C GLU A 823 28.37 -7.92 15.78
N PHE A 824 27.91 -7.09 16.71
CA PHE A 824 27.42 -7.59 17.98
C PHE A 824 26.13 -8.42 17.79
N HIS A 825 25.99 -9.51 18.52
CA HIS A 825 24.77 -10.31 18.59
C HIS A 825 24.32 -10.46 20.04
N MET A 826 23.03 -10.20 20.29
CA MET A 826 22.44 -10.42 21.62
C MET A 826 22.47 -11.90 22.02
N VAL A 827 22.27 -12.81 21.05
CA VAL A 827 22.39 -14.26 21.27
C VAL A 827 23.77 -14.71 20.80
N ASN A 828 24.72 -14.71 21.74
CA ASN A 828 26.10 -15.13 21.49
C ASN A 828 26.49 -16.37 22.35
N PRO A 829 27.59 -17.06 22.02
CA PRO A 829 27.98 -18.28 22.74
C PRO A 829 28.14 -18.10 24.25
N GLU A 830 28.61 -16.93 24.70
CA GLU A 830 28.80 -16.63 26.12
C GLU A 830 27.44 -16.48 26.84
N MET A 831 26.49 -15.76 26.24
CA MET A 831 25.12 -15.64 26.75
C MET A 831 24.47 -17.02 26.93
N VAL A 832 24.54 -17.87 25.89
CA VAL A 832 23.95 -19.21 25.88
C VAL A 832 24.60 -20.11 26.94
N ALA A 833 25.93 -20.09 27.05
CA ALA A 833 26.66 -20.90 28.03
C ALA A 833 26.29 -20.53 29.47
N LYS A 834 26.21 -19.22 29.80
CA LYS A 834 25.82 -18.77 31.15
C LYS A 834 24.38 -19.17 31.49
N LEU A 835 23.45 -19.01 30.55
CA LEU A 835 22.05 -19.41 30.76
C LEU A 835 21.92 -20.92 30.98
N GLN A 836 22.54 -21.73 30.11
CA GLN A 836 22.51 -23.19 30.22
C GLN A 836 23.11 -23.69 31.54
N HIS A 837 24.23 -23.09 31.97
CA HIS A 837 24.84 -23.43 33.26
C HIS A 837 23.91 -23.09 34.42
N ALA A 838 23.28 -21.91 34.41
CA ALA A 838 22.36 -21.48 35.47
C ALA A 838 21.14 -22.41 35.61
N VAL A 839 20.49 -22.77 34.49
CA VAL A 839 19.28 -23.61 34.53
C VAL A 839 19.57 -25.08 34.82
N ARG A 840 20.70 -25.63 34.34
CA ARG A 840 21.07 -27.04 34.59
C ARG A 840 21.56 -27.28 36.02
N SER A 841 22.26 -26.31 36.61
CA SER A 841 22.75 -26.40 37.99
C SER A 841 21.75 -25.89 39.03
N ASN A 842 20.61 -25.33 38.60
CA ASN A 842 19.63 -24.65 39.45
C ASN A 842 20.28 -23.60 40.39
N ASN A 843 21.23 -22.82 39.86
CA ASN A 843 22.02 -21.89 40.66
C ASN A 843 21.61 -20.42 40.41
N ARG A 844 21.04 -19.78 41.44
CA ARG A 844 20.55 -18.39 41.39
C ARG A 844 21.67 -17.37 41.17
N GLU A 845 22.86 -17.60 41.72
CA GLU A 845 24.01 -16.70 41.49
C GLU A 845 24.52 -16.80 40.05
N ALA A 846 24.56 -18.01 39.49
CA ALA A 846 24.86 -18.20 38.07
C ALA A 846 23.83 -17.48 37.17
N TYR A 847 22.54 -17.51 37.54
CA TYR A 847 21.51 -16.74 36.84
C TYR A 847 21.71 -15.23 36.97
N ARG A 848 22.10 -14.72 38.16
CA ARG A 848 22.42 -13.29 38.33
C ARG A 848 23.57 -12.86 37.40
N ARG A 849 24.64 -13.66 37.32
CA ARG A 849 25.75 -13.40 36.37
C ARG A 849 25.29 -13.38 34.90
N TYR A 850 24.36 -14.26 34.53
CA TYR A 850 23.72 -14.23 33.22
C TYR A 850 22.88 -12.95 33.03
N ALA A 851 22.03 -12.61 33.99
CA ALA A 851 21.16 -11.45 33.93
C ALA A 851 21.97 -10.14 33.87
N ASP A 852 23.02 -10.01 34.67
CA ASP A 852 23.93 -8.86 34.64
C ASP A 852 24.64 -8.74 33.29
N PHE A 853 25.07 -9.86 32.69
CA PHE A 853 25.66 -9.86 31.35
C PHE A 853 24.69 -9.37 30.27
N VAL A 854 23.42 -9.80 30.32
CA VAL A 854 22.40 -9.42 29.33
C VAL A 854 21.88 -7.99 29.55
N ASN A 855 21.75 -7.57 30.81
CA ASN A 855 21.18 -6.27 31.19
C ASN A 855 22.21 -5.15 31.14
N ASN A 856 23.51 -5.43 31.26
CA ASN A 856 24.55 -4.42 31.16
C ASN A 856 24.80 -4.03 29.69
N GLN A 857 23.88 -3.25 29.13
CA GLN A 857 23.92 -2.76 27.76
C GLN A 857 24.76 -1.47 27.60
N GLN A 858 25.46 -1.02 28.64
CA GLN A 858 26.29 0.19 28.58
C GLN A 858 27.43 0.11 27.55
N LYS A 859 27.90 -1.11 27.22
CA LYS A 859 28.98 -1.32 26.24
C LYS A 859 28.47 -1.63 24.82
N ASN A 860 27.34 -2.32 24.70
CA ASN A 860 26.80 -2.79 23.43
C ASN A 860 25.28 -2.55 23.40
N LEU A 861 24.88 -1.35 23.00
CA LEU A 861 23.47 -1.00 22.79
C LEU A 861 22.97 -1.73 21.54
N ALA A 862 21.98 -2.60 21.70
CA ALA A 862 21.40 -3.36 20.59
C ALA A 862 19.90 -3.06 20.37
N THR A 863 19.18 -2.67 21.42
CA THR A 863 17.73 -2.51 21.40
C THR A 863 17.31 -1.17 21.99
N LEU A 864 16.15 -0.66 21.59
CA LEU A 864 15.60 0.61 22.11
C LEU A 864 15.41 0.60 23.62
N ARG A 865 14.98 -0.53 24.20
CA ARG A 865 14.85 -0.67 25.66
C ARG A 865 16.17 -0.51 26.41
N GLY A 866 17.31 -0.70 25.75
CA GLY A 866 18.63 -0.45 26.31
C GLY A 866 18.93 1.03 26.54
N LEU A 867 18.16 1.93 25.91
CA LEU A 867 18.23 3.38 26.10
C LEU A 867 17.36 3.87 27.26
N LEU A 868 16.60 2.97 27.90
CA LEU A 868 15.66 3.31 28.97
C LEU A 868 16.21 2.88 30.32
N GLU A 869 16.04 3.73 31.33
CA GLU A 869 16.32 3.41 32.73
C GLU A 869 15.09 3.59 33.61
N PHE A 870 14.95 2.77 34.65
CA PHE A 870 13.90 2.93 35.64
C PHE A 870 14.29 4.01 36.64
N ARG A 871 13.45 5.03 36.79
CA ARG A 871 13.58 6.00 37.88
C ARG A 871 13.31 5.29 39.21
N LYS A 872 14.32 5.19 40.06
CA LYS A 872 14.19 4.56 41.37
C LYS A 872 13.22 5.38 42.25
N PRO A 873 12.24 4.73 42.92
CA PRO A 873 11.35 5.42 43.85
C PRO A 873 12.10 5.86 45.10
N ALA A 874 11.59 6.89 45.78
CA ALA A 874 12.17 7.39 47.03
C ALA A 874 12.04 6.38 48.19
N GLN A 875 11.02 5.51 48.15
CA GLN A 875 10.80 4.42 49.09
C GLN A 875 10.65 3.10 48.34
N THR A 876 11.36 2.07 48.80
CA THR A 876 11.26 0.71 48.29
C THR A 876 10.31 -0.11 49.15
N VAL A 877 9.57 -1.03 48.55
CA VAL A 877 8.75 -2.01 49.30
C VAL A 877 9.58 -3.25 49.66
N PRO A 878 9.30 -3.91 50.79
CA PRO A 878 9.82 -5.24 51.10
C PRO A 878 9.43 -6.27 50.02
N LEU A 879 10.27 -7.29 49.81
CA LEU A 879 10.02 -8.30 48.76
C LEU A 879 8.77 -9.14 49.06
N GLU A 880 8.43 -9.28 50.34
CA GLU A 880 7.28 -10.03 50.83
C GLU A 880 5.93 -9.38 50.44
N GLU A 881 5.94 -8.08 50.12
CA GLU A 881 4.77 -7.35 49.64
C GLU A 881 4.57 -7.46 48.11
N VAL A 882 5.57 -7.98 47.39
CA VAL A 882 5.48 -8.20 45.93
C VAL A 882 4.61 -9.43 45.68
N GLU A 883 3.84 -9.41 44.57
CA GLU A 883 3.01 -10.56 44.21
C GLU A 883 3.83 -11.87 44.13
N PRO A 884 3.25 -13.02 44.54
CA PRO A 884 3.96 -14.29 44.60
C PRO A 884 4.36 -14.76 43.21
N VAL A 885 5.45 -15.55 43.12
CA VAL A 885 6.01 -16.00 41.84
C VAL A 885 5.00 -16.81 41.03
N GLU A 886 4.13 -17.59 41.69
CA GLU A 886 3.07 -18.36 41.07
C GLU A 886 2.03 -17.48 40.35
N SER A 887 1.83 -16.24 40.80
CA SER A 887 0.99 -15.25 40.10
C SER A 887 1.68 -14.73 38.84
N ILE A 888 2.98 -14.43 38.95
CA ILE A 888 3.77 -13.90 37.83
C ILE A 888 3.90 -14.94 36.72
N LEU A 889 4.20 -16.20 37.06
CA LEU A 889 4.41 -17.28 36.09
C LEU A 889 3.17 -17.57 35.23
N ARG A 890 1.95 -17.31 35.73
CA ARG A 890 0.71 -17.43 34.96
C ARG A 890 0.63 -16.45 33.78
N ARG A 891 1.37 -15.34 33.85
CA ARG A 891 1.46 -14.34 32.77
C ARG A 891 2.43 -14.78 31.67
N PHE A 892 3.27 -15.78 31.92
CA PHE A 892 4.25 -16.24 30.94
C PHE A 892 3.62 -17.21 29.95
N ALA A 893 3.93 -16.99 28.68
CA ALA A 893 3.61 -17.92 27.62
C ALA A 893 4.89 -18.25 26.82
N THR A 894 5.08 -19.53 26.46
CA THR A 894 6.14 -19.87 25.51
C THR A 894 5.72 -19.40 24.12
N GLY A 895 6.68 -18.92 23.33
CA GLY A 895 6.42 -18.53 21.94
C GLY A 895 5.81 -19.66 21.10
N ALA A 896 5.03 -19.27 20.08
CA ALA A 896 4.38 -20.18 19.15
C ALA A 896 5.42 -20.83 18.20
N MET A 897 5.86 -22.05 18.52
CA MET A 897 6.85 -22.79 17.73
C MET A 897 6.24 -24.10 17.25
N SER A 898 6.13 -24.28 15.93
CA SER A 898 5.41 -25.43 15.37
C SER A 898 6.09 -26.77 15.67
N LEU A 899 5.27 -27.79 15.94
CA LEU A 899 5.68 -29.19 15.79
C LEU A 899 6.13 -29.42 14.34
N GLY A 900 7.39 -29.80 14.15
CA GLY A 900 8.06 -29.89 12.85
C GLY A 900 9.15 -28.82 12.67
N SER A 901 8.95 -27.58 13.13
CA SER A 901 10.08 -26.63 13.23
C SER A 901 11.03 -27.01 14.36
N ILE A 902 10.47 -27.40 15.51
CA ILE A 902 11.18 -28.02 16.63
C ILE A 902 10.81 -29.50 16.75
N SER A 903 11.62 -30.27 17.46
CA SER A 903 11.34 -31.69 17.69
C SER A 903 10.12 -31.89 18.58
N ARG A 904 9.54 -33.08 18.54
CA ARG A 904 8.42 -33.47 19.39
C ARG A 904 8.78 -33.34 20.87
N GLU A 905 9.95 -33.79 21.25
CA GLU A 905 10.46 -33.78 22.62
C GLU A 905 10.58 -32.34 23.12
N ALA A 906 11.16 -31.44 22.31
CA ALA A 906 11.25 -30.03 22.67
C ALA A 906 9.86 -29.40 22.84
N HIS A 907 8.94 -29.68 21.91
CA HIS A 907 7.60 -29.13 21.93
C HIS A 907 6.78 -29.62 23.14
N GLU A 908 6.81 -30.91 23.42
CA GLU A 908 6.10 -31.51 24.55
C GLU A 908 6.72 -31.09 25.90
N THR A 909 8.04 -30.95 25.97
CA THR A 909 8.73 -30.46 27.18
C THR A 909 8.26 -29.05 27.55
N LEU A 910 8.11 -28.17 26.57
CA LEU A 910 7.57 -26.82 26.80
C LEU A 910 6.14 -26.87 27.33
N ALA A 911 5.28 -27.71 26.75
CA ALA A 911 3.90 -27.85 27.20
C ALA A 911 3.82 -28.36 28.65
N ILE A 912 4.55 -29.42 28.98
CA ILE A 912 4.62 -29.96 30.34
C ILE A 912 5.11 -28.88 31.31
N ALA A 913 6.20 -28.18 30.97
CA ALA A 913 6.78 -27.15 31.84
C ALA A 913 5.77 -26.02 32.13
N MET A 914 5.09 -25.51 31.09
CA MET A 914 4.13 -24.42 31.26
C MET A 914 2.89 -24.85 32.04
N ASN A 915 2.38 -26.06 31.79
CA ASN A 915 1.24 -26.61 32.52
C ASN A 915 1.57 -26.82 34.01
N ARG A 916 2.79 -27.26 34.34
CA ARG A 916 3.23 -27.42 35.74
C ARG A 916 3.28 -26.10 36.52
N ILE A 917 3.65 -25.00 35.86
CA ILE A 917 3.77 -23.68 36.50
C ILE A 917 2.50 -22.82 36.36
N GLY A 918 1.45 -23.35 35.75
CA GLY A 918 0.20 -22.62 35.48
C GLY A 918 0.32 -21.52 34.42
N GLY A 919 1.40 -21.47 33.65
CA GLY A 919 1.53 -20.61 32.48
C GLY A 919 0.95 -21.28 31.23
N LYS A 920 1.24 -20.74 30.04
CA LYS A 920 0.67 -21.24 28.78
C LYS A 920 1.73 -21.66 27.77
N SER A 921 1.59 -22.80 27.12
CA SER A 921 2.33 -23.11 25.90
C SER A 921 1.45 -22.96 24.66
N ASN A 922 2.08 -22.81 23.49
CA ASN A 922 1.40 -22.58 22.22
C ASN A 922 1.86 -23.62 21.18
N THR A 923 0.93 -24.18 20.41
CA THR A 923 1.19 -25.20 19.38
C THR A 923 2.02 -24.72 18.19
N GLY A 924 2.04 -23.41 17.94
CA GLY A 924 2.43 -22.89 16.63
C GLY A 924 1.54 -23.44 15.51
N GLU A 925 2.00 -23.28 14.27
CA GLU A 925 1.24 -23.60 13.05
C GLU A 925 1.21 -25.10 12.68
N GLY A 926 1.70 -25.97 13.57
CA GLY A 926 2.02 -27.36 13.21
C GLY A 926 0.93 -28.38 13.48
N GLY A 927 -0.20 -27.97 14.06
CA GLY A 927 -1.18 -28.86 14.66
C GLY A 927 -0.71 -29.44 16.00
N GLU A 928 -1.53 -30.29 16.61
CA GLU A 928 -1.21 -31.01 17.84
C GLU A 928 -1.82 -32.43 17.78
N ASP A 929 -1.04 -33.44 18.17
CA ASP A 929 -1.52 -34.82 18.24
C ASP A 929 -2.51 -34.98 19.40
N SER A 930 -3.68 -35.57 19.13
CA SER A 930 -4.75 -35.74 20.11
C SER A 930 -4.38 -36.65 21.30
N VAL A 931 -3.34 -37.49 21.16
CA VAL A 931 -2.81 -38.25 22.31
C VAL A 931 -2.36 -37.33 23.45
N ARG A 932 -1.97 -36.08 23.15
CA ARG A 932 -1.48 -35.10 24.12
C ARG A 932 -2.58 -34.45 24.96
N TYR A 933 -3.85 -34.64 24.60
CA TYR A 933 -4.99 -34.00 25.29
C TYR A 933 -5.31 -34.64 26.63
N ARG A 934 -4.77 -35.83 26.89
CA ARG A 934 -4.95 -36.55 28.16
C ARG A 934 -3.67 -36.44 28.99
N PRO A 935 -3.78 -36.36 30.33
CA PRO A 935 -2.62 -36.45 31.21
C PRO A 935 -1.92 -37.81 31.08
N ASP A 936 -0.60 -37.78 31.16
CA ASP A 936 0.26 -38.95 31.31
C ASP A 936 0.03 -39.62 32.67
N ALA A 937 0.48 -40.86 32.84
CA ALA A 937 0.34 -41.61 34.09
C ALA A 937 1.01 -40.94 35.31
N ASN A 938 2.00 -40.06 35.08
CA ASN A 938 2.69 -39.30 36.13
C ASN A 938 2.00 -37.96 36.46
N GLY A 939 0.85 -37.66 35.83
CA GLY A 939 0.10 -36.42 36.00
C GLY A 939 0.53 -35.27 35.10
N ASP A 940 1.58 -35.43 34.29
CA ASP A 940 1.99 -34.42 33.33
C ASP A 940 0.97 -34.28 32.21
N LEU A 941 0.73 -33.05 31.76
CA LEU A 941 -0.12 -32.78 30.61
C LEU A 941 0.72 -32.23 29.46
N ARG A 942 0.69 -32.91 28.31
CA ARG A 942 1.42 -32.51 27.09
C ARG A 942 0.63 -31.57 26.18
N ARG A 943 -0.64 -31.30 26.50
CA ARG A 943 -1.52 -30.40 25.75
C ARG A 943 -1.01 -28.97 25.82
N SER A 944 -0.92 -28.28 24.69
CA SER A 944 -0.69 -26.84 24.70
C SER A 944 -1.98 -26.07 25.01
N ALA A 945 -1.92 -25.14 25.96
CA ALA A 945 -3.08 -24.32 26.34
C ALA A 945 -3.57 -23.42 25.19
N ILE A 946 -2.64 -22.83 24.44
CA ILE A 946 -2.95 -21.97 23.29
C ILE A 946 -2.85 -22.79 22.01
N LYS A 947 -3.91 -22.75 21.19
CA LYS A 947 -3.99 -23.40 19.89
C LYS A 947 -3.97 -22.34 18.79
N GLN A 948 -2.99 -22.41 17.90
CA GLN A 948 -2.85 -21.44 16.82
C GLN A 948 -3.67 -21.84 15.59
N VAL A 949 -4.29 -20.86 14.94
CA VAL A 949 -4.95 -20.97 13.63
C VAL A 949 -4.20 -20.04 12.67
N ALA A 950 -3.44 -20.62 11.74
CA ALA A 950 -2.62 -19.91 10.76
C ALA A 950 -3.08 -20.23 9.32
N SER A 951 -2.58 -19.51 8.32
CA SER A 951 -3.04 -19.54 6.92
C SER A 951 -3.17 -20.94 6.32
N GLY A 952 -2.20 -21.83 6.55
CA GLY A 952 -2.22 -23.20 6.04
C GLY A 952 -3.24 -24.15 6.69
N ARG A 953 -3.86 -23.74 7.82
CA ARG A 953 -4.82 -24.54 8.61
C ARG A 953 -4.34 -25.96 8.96
N PHE A 954 -3.03 -26.18 9.04
CA PHE A 954 -2.46 -27.49 9.36
C PHE A 954 -2.92 -27.98 10.73
N GLY A 955 -3.51 -29.18 10.76
CA GLY A 955 -3.99 -29.83 11.99
C GLY A 955 -5.15 -29.10 12.68
N VAL A 956 -5.79 -28.11 12.03
CA VAL A 956 -6.95 -27.39 12.59
C VAL A 956 -8.21 -28.23 12.37
N THR A 957 -8.64 -28.93 13.41
CA THR A 957 -9.85 -29.76 13.44
C THR A 957 -10.81 -29.31 14.55
N SER A 958 -12.06 -29.77 14.54
CA SER A 958 -12.99 -29.50 15.65
C SER A 958 -12.43 -30.00 16.99
N GLU A 959 -11.82 -31.19 17.02
CA GLU A 959 -11.18 -31.74 18.23
C GLU A 959 -10.00 -30.87 18.71
N TYR A 960 -9.20 -30.35 17.79
CA TYR A 960 -8.09 -29.43 18.11
C TYR A 960 -8.60 -28.13 18.74
N LEU A 961 -9.67 -27.54 18.19
CA LEU A 961 -10.23 -26.26 18.65
C LEU A 961 -10.89 -26.37 20.03
N VAL A 962 -11.63 -27.44 20.31
CA VAL A 962 -12.30 -27.64 21.62
C VAL A 962 -11.31 -27.96 22.75
N ASN A 963 -10.08 -28.35 22.41
CA ASN A 963 -8.99 -28.62 23.36
C ASN A 963 -8.05 -27.41 23.55
N ALA A 964 -8.52 -26.20 23.26
CA ALA A 964 -7.84 -24.93 23.50
C ALA A 964 -8.40 -24.25 24.76
N ASP A 965 -7.53 -23.63 25.56
CA ASP A 965 -7.96 -22.61 26.53
C ASP A 965 -7.98 -21.22 25.88
N GLU A 966 -7.21 -21.04 24.80
CA GLU A 966 -7.10 -19.80 24.02
C GLU A 966 -6.84 -20.13 22.54
N LEU A 967 -7.55 -19.46 21.64
CA LEU A 967 -7.34 -19.55 20.19
C LEU A 967 -6.56 -18.34 19.70
N GLN A 968 -5.42 -18.58 19.05
CA GLN A 968 -4.61 -17.52 18.48
C GLN A 968 -4.73 -17.53 16.95
N ILE A 969 -5.37 -16.51 16.39
CA ILE A 969 -5.34 -16.26 14.95
C ILE A 969 -4.00 -15.61 14.61
N LYS A 970 -3.15 -16.32 13.86
CA LYS A 970 -1.81 -15.84 13.53
C LYS A 970 -1.80 -15.13 12.19
N MET A 971 -1.90 -13.81 12.21
CA MET A 971 -1.78 -12.99 11.00
C MET A 971 -0.34 -12.92 10.46
N ALA A 972 0.65 -12.77 11.34
CA ALA A 972 2.05 -12.59 10.96
C ALA A 972 3.02 -13.02 12.07
N GLN A 973 4.32 -13.05 11.76
CA GLN A 973 5.40 -13.21 12.74
C GLN A 973 6.55 -12.25 12.44
N GLY A 974 7.23 -11.74 13.48
CA GLY A 974 8.28 -10.72 13.32
C GLY A 974 9.49 -11.14 12.46
N ALA A 975 9.78 -12.43 12.33
CA ALA A 975 10.90 -12.91 11.50
C ALA A 975 10.62 -12.83 9.98
N LYS A 976 9.34 -12.85 9.59
CA LYS A 976 8.91 -12.85 8.18
C LYS A 976 7.48 -12.34 8.05
N PRO A 977 7.25 -11.05 8.34
CA PRO A 977 5.92 -10.50 8.27
C PRO A 977 5.45 -10.41 6.81
N GLY A 978 4.14 -10.57 6.58
CA GLY A 978 3.54 -10.61 5.24
C GLY A 978 3.84 -11.89 4.44
N GLU A 979 4.31 -12.96 5.09
CA GLU A 979 4.66 -14.24 4.46
C GLU A 979 4.08 -15.43 5.24
N GLY A 980 3.97 -16.59 4.57
CA GLY A 980 3.50 -17.83 5.18
C GLY A 980 4.56 -18.62 5.97
N GLY A 981 4.10 -19.53 6.82
CA GLY A 981 4.90 -20.59 7.42
C GLY A 981 5.67 -21.42 6.39
N GLN A 982 6.89 -21.85 6.72
CA GLN A 982 7.71 -22.67 5.83
C GLN A 982 8.26 -23.85 6.62
N LEU A 983 8.06 -25.06 6.10
CA LEU A 983 8.67 -26.29 6.62
C LEU A 983 9.31 -27.06 5.46
N PRO A 984 10.64 -27.24 5.45
CA PRO A 984 11.33 -28.01 4.42
C PRO A 984 10.82 -29.45 4.34
N GLY A 985 10.72 -30.00 3.13
CA GLY A 985 10.11 -31.33 2.90
C GLY A 985 10.80 -32.48 3.65
N HIS A 986 12.13 -32.42 3.80
CA HIS A 986 12.87 -33.44 4.57
C HIS A 986 12.57 -33.43 6.08
N LYS A 987 11.87 -32.41 6.60
CA LYS A 987 11.36 -32.37 7.98
C LYS A 987 9.90 -32.81 8.10
N VAL A 988 9.25 -33.11 6.97
CA VAL A 988 7.87 -33.60 6.92
C VAL A 988 7.92 -35.12 6.86
N ASP A 989 8.25 -35.73 8.00
CA ASP A 989 8.19 -37.18 8.16
C ASP A 989 6.73 -37.66 8.23
N GLU A 990 6.52 -38.99 8.35
CA GLU A 990 5.17 -39.57 8.42
C GLU A 990 4.35 -39.05 9.60
N TYR A 991 4.99 -38.78 10.74
CA TYR A 991 4.31 -38.28 11.93
C TYR A 991 3.83 -36.84 11.73
N ILE A 992 4.72 -35.95 11.25
CA ILE A 992 4.37 -34.56 10.93
C ILE A 992 3.31 -34.52 9.82
N ALA A 993 3.45 -35.34 8.78
CA ALA A 993 2.49 -35.45 7.70
C ALA A 993 1.10 -35.86 8.22
N LYS A 994 1.05 -36.85 9.11
CA LYS A 994 -0.19 -37.30 9.77
C LYS A 994 -0.87 -36.17 10.57
N VAL A 995 -0.11 -35.48 11.42
CA VAL A 995 -0.63 -34.39 12.26
C VAL A 995 -1.15 -33.22 11.41
N ARG A 996 -0.47 -32.93 10.29
CA ARG A 996 -0.82 -31.81 9.41
C ARG A 996 -1.82 -32.16 8.31
N HIS A 997 -2.21 -33.43 8.18
CA HIS A 997 -2.98 -33.96 7.05
C HIS A 997 -2.32 -33.65 5.70
N SER A 998 -1.00 -33.80 5.62
CA SER A 998 -0.19 -33.52 4.44
C SER A 998 0.54 -34.77 3.91
N THR A 999 1.30 -34.62 2.83
CA THR A 999 2.08 -35.71 2.23
C THR A 999 3.50 -35.76 2.81
N PRO A 1000 4.01 -36.94 3.23
CA PRO A 1000 5.40 -37.10 3.67
C PRO A 1000 6.41 -36.66 2.59
N GLY A 1001 7.51 -36.02 3.02
CA GLY A 1001 8.60 -35.57 2.15
C GLY A 1001 8.33 -34.29 1.35
N VAL A 1002 7.10 -33.79 1.33
CA VAL A 1002 6.71 -32.59 0.56
C VAL A 1002 6.89 -31.33 1.40
N GLY A 1003 7.58 -30.33 0.84
CA GLY A 1003 7.75 -29.03 1.50
C GLY A 1003 6.42 -28.31 1.71
N LEU A 1004 6.20 -27.78 2.91
CA LEU A 1004 4.98 -27.05 3.26
C LEU A 1004 5.27 -25.56 3.34
N ILE A 1005 4.88 -24.84 2.30
CA ILE A 1005 4.86 -23.38 2.28
C ILE A 1005 3.40 -22.97 2.45
N SER A 1006 3.05 -22.36 3.58
CA SER A 1006 1.69 -21.88 3.79
C SER A 1006 1.42 -20.68 2.86
N PRO A 1007 0.17 -20.46 2.42
CA PRO A 1007 -0.19 -19.19 1.79
C PRO A 1007 0.21 -18.01 2.70
N PRO A 1008 0.67 -16.88 2.16
CA PRO A 1008 0.86 -15.68 2.96
C PRO A 1008 -0.43 -15.19 3.64
N PRO A 1009 -1.59 -15.11 2.95
CA PRO A 1009 -2.82 -14.66 3.58
C PRO A 1009 -3.62 -15.79 4.20
N HIS A 1010 -4.51 -15.42 5.11
CA HIS A 1010 -5.67 -16.23 5.46
C HIS A 1010 -6.72 -16.05 4.36
N HIS A 1011 -7.06 -17.10 3.59
CA HIS A 1011 -8.04 -17.00 2.51
C HIS A 1011 -9.50 -16.75 2.98
N ASP A 1012 -9.72 -16.69 4.29
CA ASP A 1012 -10.95 -16.30 4.96
C ASP A 1012 -10.86 -14.93 5.67
N ILE A 1013 -9.72 -14.23 5.58
CA ILE A 1013 -9.50 -12.90 6.17
C ILE A 1013 -8.86 -11.99 5.12
N TYR A 1014 -9.70 -11.30 4.35
CA TYR A 1014 -9.30 -10.34 3.30
C TYR A 1014 -9.64 -8.88 3.63
N SER A 1015 -10.22 -8.66 4.80
CA SER A 1015 -10.45 -7.37 5.44
C SER A 1015 -10.54 -7.60 6.94
N ILE A 1016 -10.60 -6.52 7.72
CA ILE A 1016 -11.25 -6.56 9.04
C ILE A 1016 -12.64 -7.18 8.93
#